data_AF-A0A832GJ78-F1
#
_entry.id   AF-A0A832GJ78-F1
#
_cell.length_a   1.000
_cell.length_b   1.000
_cell.length_c   1.000
_cell.angle_alpha   90.00
_cell.angle_beta   90.00
_cell.angle_gamma   90.00
#
_symmetry.space_group_name_H-M   'P 1'
#
loop_
_entity.id
_entity.type
_entity.pdbx_description
1 polymer ?
#
loop_
_entity_poly.entity_id
_entity_poly.type
_entity_poly.pdbx_seq_one_letter_code
_entity_poly.pdbx_strand_id
1 'polypeptide(L)'
;MMRILAALAIALFLNGLQAQQVYRNIVNRPFETVSNGPQHVIVVDIDRVGRSPEAIDRLIRAQVERATRAQIQGARAQIRLYKQLGLVPEDYRLPILHTVVLRRNGELILPSRTRSDGLGNGTLSFQIVDGEDPFPAAYKALLQTILNAAPALVEAEYGKPARTLTIQVVNYDDDIGDRDAVVGGIYDVSNSRFLFPIYNSREAAAVNLLNLVVQAFHADVAPFYDAWEAGFARAVTARIARGSAFRSLAGLNPAFIDQTLDNTYDARPYYDAWNQPTLGSPSFIAPSLRQPPIAGGTTGGLWLVRYQMAGSVWLKLATEYPSFFCEFNQRYYQNYTPALRGDTVQLLNLAKQTLAAIAGNPNPTVEGVPFDQWVRRQYILDTSVTYGRKLHAQMFPYASGLQPDEQAVFTVFLTYFQTTRVGNGWDESLLNGTSYPIYWDFAYNRLTLSPQYERVDIRVGTGAVVPSFVGAETANQRLTVDFSVGTENAKVYYPSSKVQGTNFRNNFFGVVFGLNEGEVEAQIGAETRRAPVTKGAFGMQFSEETLSRERIATLTFYNAQGAQVGAWRTNTGVGFHYVQATLLTPAGLFTLNRSAGLHMISLPLRPYETDMAKLLNIPASQLRLAQWRQESFNYAYYPATPPPAPGAGYFLQLSSPINITIQGDPPPADRPFAIALQPGWNLVGVPFNQPIPLGSLQVVHQFSSPVSWETATESVGGEPPLVGSRVWTLGSVGTYVQATQLEPGRAYWIRVLRPEGVTLLVPPPTGSTGRAARSTSA
;
A
#
# COMPACT_ATOMS: atom_id res chain seq x y z
N MET A 1 -40.93 -32.78 -38.76
CA MET A 1 -40.72 -32.44 -37.33
C MET A 1 -39.28 -32.69 -36.86
N MET A 2 -38.66 -33.82 -37.17
CA MET A 2 -37.28 -34.17 -36.76
C MET A 2 -36.16 -33.26 -37.34
N ARG A 3 -36.34 -32.67 -38.53
CA ARG A 3 -35.36 -31.73 -39.12
C ARG A 3 -35.40 -30.30 -38.52
N ILE A 4 -36.50 -29.92 -37.87
CA ILE A 4 -36.64 -28.61 -37.21
C ILE A 4 -36.04 -28.66 -35.79
N LEU A 5 -36.13 -29.81 -35.12
CA LEU A 5 -35.46 -30.04 -33.82
C LEU A 5 -33.93 -30.13 -33.95
N ALA A 6 -33.39 -30.65 -35.06
CA ALA A 6 -31.95 -30.67 -35.31
C ALA A 6 -31.37 -29.26 -35.60
N ALA A 7 -32.13 -28.40 -36.28
CA ALA A 7 -31.73 -27.00 -36.53
C ALA A 7 -31.80 -26.16 -35.25
N LEU A 8 -32.76 -26.42 -34.36
CA LEU A 8 -32.85 -25.74 -33.06
C LEU A 8 -31.74 -26.21 -32.09
N ALA A 9 -31.35 -27.49 -32.13
CA ALA A 9 -30.22 -28.01 -31.35
C ALA A 9 -28.88 -27.42 -31.84
N ILE A 10 -28.67 -27.29 -33.16
CA ILE A 10 -27.46 -26.66 -33.71
C ILE A 10 -27.45 -25.14 -33.45
N ALA A 11 -28.60 -24.47 -33.44
CA ALA A 11 -28.70 -23.04 -33.07
C ALA A 11 -28.55 -22.78 -31.55
N LEU A 12 -28.88 -23.77 -30.70
CA LEU A 12 -28.64 -23.73 -29.25
C LEU A 12 -27.19 -24.11 -28.88
N PHE A 13 -26.47 -24.84 -29.74
CA PHE A 13 -25.03 -25.10 -29.57
C PHE A 13 -24.11 -24.04 -30.21
N LEU A 14 -24.61 -23.23 -31.16
CA LEU A 14 -23.85 -22.12 -31.77
C LEU A 14 -24.04 -20.76 -31.08
N ASN A 15 -24.95 -20.67 -30.11
CA ASN A 15 -25.01 -19.57 -29.14
C ASN A 15 -24.20 -19.87 -27.89
N GLY A 16 -23.05 -20.53 -28.05
CA GLY A 16 -21.92 -20.26 -27.18
C GLY A 16 -21.50 -18.81 -27.44
N LEU A 17 -22.21 -17.85 -26.84
CA LEU A 17 -21.62 -16.56 -26.47
C LEU A 17 -20.27 -16.92 -25.86
N GLN A 18 -19.18 -16.73 -26.61
CA GLN A 18 -17.84 -16.82 -26.03
C GLN A 18 -17.86 -15.78 -24.91
N ALA A 19 -18.05 -16.25 -23.69
CA ALA A 19 -18.11 -15.39 -22.52
C ALA A 19 -16.82 -14.57 -22.55
N GLN A 20 -16.97 -13.25 -22.70
CA GLN A 20 -15.87 -12.30 -22.76
C GLN A 20 -14.90 -12.65 -21.62
N GLN A 21 -13.67 -13.04 -21.95
CA GLN A 21 -12.76 -13.61 -20.95
C GLN A 21 -12.50 -12.56 -19.86
N VAL A 22 -12.93 -12.84 -18.62
CA VAL A 22 -12.72 -11.93 -17.48
C VAL A 22 -11.41 -12.32 -16.80
N TYR A 23 -10.46 -11.38 -16.76
CA TYR A 23 -9.21 -11.55 -16.03
C TYR A 23 -9.42 -11.28 -14.54
N ARG A 24 -8.93 -12.18 -13.68
CA ARG A 24 -9.05 -12.12 -12.22
C ARG A 24 -8.06 -13.07 -11.54
N ASN A 25 -7.90 -12.89 -10.24
CA ASN A 25 -7.30 -13.89 -9.37
C ASN A 25 -8.18 -15.15 -9.36
N ILE A 26 -7.62 -16.27 -9.84
CA ILE A 26 -8.20 -17.62 -9.69
C ILE A 26 -7.78 -18.27 -8.37
N VAL A 27 -6.64 -17.84 -7.82
CA VAL A 27 -6.26 -18.05 -6.41
C VAL A 27 -6.11 -16.67 -5.79
N ASN A 28 -6.90 -16.39 -4.76
CA ASN A 28 -6.89 -15.10 -4.07
C ASN A 28 -6.45 -15.26 -2.61
N ARG A 29 -5.17 -15.55 -2.42
CA ARG A 29 -4.52 -15.64 -1.10
C ARG A 29 -3.48 -14.54 -0.97
N PRO A 30 -3.36 -13.88 0.19
CA PRO A 30 -2.35 -12.85 0.42
C PRO A 30 -0.95 -13.32 0.02
N PHE A 31 -0.24 -12.49 -0.76
CA PHE A 31 1.12 -12.77 -1.30
C PHE A 31 1.25 -14.02 -2.22
N GLU A 32 0.17 -14.77 -2.43
CA GLU A 32 0.17 -16.06 -3.13
C GLU A 32 -0.98 -16.15 -4.12
N THR A 33 -1.12 -15.11 -4.92
CA THR A 33 -2.17 -15.03 -5.91
C THR A 33 -1.75 -15.70 -7.20
N VAL A 34 -2.75 -16.25 -7.88
CA VAL A 34 -2.61 -16.75 -9.24
C VAL A 34 -3.68 -16.08 -10.09
N SER A 35 -3.28 -15.41 -11.17
CA SER A 35 -4.18 -14.74 -12.11
C SER A 35 -4.32 -15.53 -13.40
N ASN A 36 -5.53 -15.55 -13.98
CA ASN A 36 -5.79 -16.15 -15.29
C ASN A 36 -5.49 -15.21 -16.49
N GLY A 37 -4.91 -14.04 -16.24
CA GLY A 37 -4.48 -13.08 -17.27
C GLY A 37 -4.06 -11.73 -16.70
N PRO A 38 -3.82 -10.72 -17.54
CA PRO A 38 -3.28 -9.43 -17.10
C PRO A 38 -4.29 -8.65 -16.26
N GLN A 39 -3.87 -8.20 -15.07
CA GLN A 39 -4.63 -7.32 -14.16
C GLN A 39 -4.28 -5.84 -14.36
N HIS A 40 -3.04 -5.57 -14.80
CA HIS A 40 -2.46 -4.24 -14.95
C HIS A 40 -2.86 -3.48 -16.23
N VAL A 41 -3.36 -4.18 -17.26
CA VAL A 41 -3.59 -3.57 -18.59
C VAL A 41 -5.03 -3.11 -18.79
N ILE A 42 -5.21 -2.14 -19.68
CA ILE A 42 -6.49 -1.82 -20.29
C ILE A 42 -6.66 -2.73 -21.51
N VAL A 43 -7.63 -3.64 -21.45
CA VAL A 43 -7.95 -4.52 -22.58
C VAL A 43 -8.97 -3.81 -23.47
N VAL A 44 -8.63 -3.64 -24.75
CA VAL A 44 -9.51 -3.01 -25.75
C VAL A 44 -9.98 -4.07 -26.73
N ASP A 45 -11.28 -4.33 -26.73
CA ASP A 45 -11.90 -5.27 -27.66
C ASP A 45 -12.01 -4.66 -29.07
N ILE A 46 -11.55 -5.40 -30.09
CA ILE A 46 -11.73 -5.05 -31.49
C ILE A 46 -12.73 -6.00 -32.15
N ASP A 47 -13.78 -5.42 -32.73
CA ASP A 47 -14.98 -6.08 -33.25
C ASP A 47 -14.87 -6.56 -34.71
N ARG A 48 -13.89 -6.07 -35.47
CA ARG A 48 -13.73 -6.36 -36.92
C ARG A 48 -12.26 -6.49 -37.32
N VAL A 49 -11.99 -7.44 -38.23
CA VAL A 49 -10.67 -7.62 -38.88
C VAL A 49 -10.47 -6.51 -39.91
N GLY A 50 -9.30 -5.86 -39.92
CA GLY A 50 -8.93 -4.87 -40.95
C GLY A 50 -9.31 -3.41 -40.65
N ARG A 51 -9.58 -3.02 -39.39
CA ARG A 51 -9.65 -1.60 -39.00
C ARG A 51 -8.33 -0.89 -39.34
N SER A 52 -8.40 0.36 -39.82
CA SER A 52 -7.19 1.17 -40.03
C SER A 52 -6.51 1.48 -38.69
N PRO A 53 -5.17 1.71 -38.68
CA PRO A 53 -4.45 2.10 -37.46
C PRO A 53 -5.10 3.27 -36.71
N GLU A 54 -5.61 4.27 -37.44
CA GLU A 54 -6.26 5.46 -36.89
C GLU A 54 -7.61 5.12 -36.23
N ALA A 55 -8.35 4.15 -36.79
CA ALA A 55 -9.59 3.67 -36.19
C ALA A 55 -9.35 2.85 -34.91
N ILE A 56 -8.21 2.15 -34.84
CA ILE A 56 -7.77 1.46 -33.61
C ILE A 56 -7.32 2.48 -32.58
N ASP A 57 -6.53 3.48 -32.98
CA ASP A 57 -6.09 4.56 -32.09
C ASP A 57 -7.30 5.26 -31.48
N ARG A 58 -8.29 5.66 -32.27
CA ARG A 58 -9.52 6.28 -31.73
C ARG A 58 -10.23 5.41 -30.69
N LEU A 59 -10.25 4.09 -30.84
CA LEU A 59 -10.81 3.18 -29.82
C LEU A 59 -9.96 3.16 -28.55
N ILE A 60 -8.64 3.03 -28.69
CA ILE A 60 -7.70 3.06 -27.58
C ILE A 60 -7.85 4.38 -26.82
N ARG A 61 -7.82 5.51 -27.54
CA ARG A 61 -8.01 6.87 -27.03
C ARG A 61 -9.30 6.97 -26.23
N ALA A 62 -10.44 6.58 -26.82
CA ALA A 62 -11.73 6.64 -26.14
C ALA A 62 -11.78 5.80 -24.85
N GLN A 63 -11.09 4.65 -24.80
CA GLN A 63 -11.04 3.81 -23.60
C GLN A 63 -10.11 4.39 -22.53
N VAL A 64 -8.92 4.84 -22.94
CA VAL A 64 -7.90 5.39 -22.04
C VAL A 64 -8.34 6.75 -21.51
N GLU A 65 -8.85 7.66 -22.34
CA GLU A 65 -9.41 8.95 -21.91
C GLU A 65 -10.44 8.79 -20.79
N ARG A 66 -11.35 7.83 -20.94
CA ARG A 66 -12.34 7.53 -19.90
C ARG A 66 -11.68 7.13 -18.59
N ALA A 67 -10.64 6.29 -18.65
CA ALA A 67 -9.87 5.86 -17.49
C ALA A 67 -9.07 7.00 -16.85
N THR A 68 -8.32 7.75 -17.65
CA THR A 68 -7.46 8.84 -17.16
C THR A 68 -8.29 9.99 -16.61
N ARG A 69 -9.41 10.38 -17.25
CA ARG A 69 -10.30 11.43 -16.73
C ARG A 69 -10.88 11.03 -15.38
N ALA A 70 -11.32 9.79 -15.23
CA ALA A 70 -11.80 9.27 -13.96
C ALA A 70 -10.71 9.39 -12.88
N GLN A 71 -9.48 8.98 -13.18
CA GLN A 71 -8.36 9.04 -12.23
C GLN A 71 -7.93 10.46 -11.86
N ILE A 72 -7.85 11.38 -12.83
CA ILE A 72 -7.52 12.79 -12.58
C ILE A 72 -8.63 13.45 -11.77
N GLN A 73 -9.91 13.25 -12.15
CA GLN A 73 -11.05 13.73 -11.34
C GLN A 73 -10.99 13.19 -9.93
N GLY A 74 -10.62 11.92 -9.81
CA GLY A 74 -10.22 11.24 -8.61
C GLY A 74 -9.20 12.05 -7.84
N ALA A 75 -7.97 12.21 -8.32
CA ALA A 75 -6.86 12.82 -7.58
C ALA A 75 -6.91 14.36 -7.41
N ARG A 76 -7.93 15.05 -7.94
CA ARG A 76 -7.99 16.52 -7.98
C ARG A 76 -7.82 17.21 -6.63
N ALA A 77 -8.42 16.71 -5.55
CA ALA A 77 -8.28 17.35 -4.24
C ALA A 77 -6.87 17.18 -3.68
N GLN A 78 -6.25 16.01 -3.87
CA GLN A 78 -4.87 15.75 -3.48
C GLN A 78 -3.91 16.65 -4.24
N ILE A 79 -4.05 16.73 -5.58
CA ILE A 79 -3.23 17.59 -6.42
C ILE A 79 -3.42 19.06 -6.01
N ARG A 80 -4.65 19.52 -5.78
CA ARG A 80 -4.92 20.89 -5.33
C ARG A 80 -4.27 21.18 -3.98
N LEU A 81 -4.36 20.27 -3.02
CA LEU A 81 -3.75 20.48 -1.72
C LEU A 81 -2.23 20.40 -1.80
N TYR A 82 -1.65 19.51 -2.61
CA TYR A 82 -0.21 19.50 -2.89
C TYR A 82 0.25 20.83 -3.48
N LYS A 83 -0.54 21.46 -4.36
CA LYS A 83 -0.30 22.81 -4.86
C LYS A 83 -0.35 23.84 -3.73
N GLN A 84 -1.39 23.80 -2.89
CA GLN A 84 -1.55 24.70 -1.74
C GLN A 84 -0.42 24.57 -0.71
N LEU A 85 0.11 23.35 -0.52
CA LEU A 85 1.23 23.06 0.37
C LEU A 85 2.60 23.34 -0.28
N GLY A 86 2.64 23.77 -1.54
CA GLY A 86 3.87 24.01 -2.28
C GLY A 86 4.67 22.74 -2.62
N LEU A 87 4.06 21.56 -2.49
CA LEU A 87 4.69 20.27 -2.81
C LEU A 87 4.81 20.06 -4.32
N VAL A 88 3.88 20.64 -5.10
CA VAL A 88 3.92 20.62 -6.57
C VAL A 88 3.62 22.02 -7.14
N PRO A 89 4.14 22.36 -8.34
CA PRO A 89 3.88 23.64 -9.00
C PRO A 89 2.39 23.88 -9.29
N GLU A 90 1.96 25.15 -9.38
CA GLU A 90 0.55 25.49 -9.63
C GLU A 90 0.02 24.93 -10.96
N ASP A 91 0.88 24.82 -11.97
CA ASP A 91 0.58 24.26 -13.29
C ASP A 91 0.80 22.75 -13.39
N TYR A 92 1.17 22.08 -12.29
CA TYR A 92 1.44 20.64 -12.27
C TYR A 92 0.25 19.83 -12.79
N ARG A 93 0.54 18.95 -13.76
CA ARG A 93 -0.37 17.93 -14.30
C ARG A 93 0.20 16.55 -13.93
N LEU A 94 -0.62 15.70 -13.31
CA LEU A 94 -0.20 14.37 -12.84
C LEU A 94 -0.16 13.38 -14.02
N PRO A 95 1.02 12.86 -14.44
CA PRO A 95 1.11 11.86 -15.49
C PRO A 95 0.61 10.49 -15.03
N ILE A 96 -0.25 9.89 -15.86
CA ILE A 96 -0.75 8.53 -15.70
C ILE A 96 -0.47 7.71 -16.96
N LEU A 97 0.53 6.85 -16.84
CA LEU A 97 0.93 5.93 -17.89
C LEU A 97 -0.03 4.74 -17.94
N HIS A 98 -0.43 4.36 -19.16
CA HIS A 98 -1.31 3.23 -19.40
C HIS A 98 -0.68 2.21 -20.34
N THR A 99 -0.87 0.93 -20.03
CA THR A 99 -0.52 -0.18 -20.93
C THR A 99 -1.79 -0.79 -21.47
N VAL A 100 -1.86 -0.90 -22.80
CA VAL A 100 -3.02 -1.34 -23.55
C VAL A 100 -2.68 -2.61 -24.30
N VAL A 101 -3.61 -3.57 -24.27
CA VAL A 101 -3.55 -4.79 -25.07
C VAL A 101 -4.88 -4.94 -25.82
N LEU A 102 -4.81 -5.17 -27.11
CA LEU A 102 -5.99 -5.44 -27.93
C LEU A 102 -6.45 -6.88 -27.76
N ARG A 103 -7.75 -7.10 -27.83
CA ARG A 103 -8.37 -8.44 -27.79
C ARG A 103 -9.32 -8.62 -28.96
N ARG A 104 -9.29 -9.79 -29.59
CA ARG A 104 -10.19 -10.18 -30.68
C ARG A 104 -10.68 -11.60 -30.46
N ASN A 105 -11.99 -11.83 -30.56
CA ASN A 105 -12.61 -13.15 -30.35
C ASN A 105 -12.18 -13.82 -29.04
N GLY A 106 -12.07 -13.02 -27.96
CA GLY A 106 -11.64 -13.50 -26.64
C GLY A 106 -10.12 -13.68 -26.47
N GLU A 107 -9.32 -13.57 -27.53
CA GLU A 107 -7.87 -13.78 -27.48
C GLU A 107 -7.09 -12.46 -27.56
N LEU A 108 -6.05 -12.32 -26.74
CA LEU A 108 -5.16 -11.17 -26.76
C LEU A 108 -4.34 -11.15 -28.05
N ILE A 109 -4.24 -9.98 -28.68
CA ILE A 109 -3.42 -9.76 -29.85
C ILE A 109 -2.00 -9.46 -29.36
N LEU A 110 -1.08 -10.34 -29.72
CA LEU A 110 0.33 -10.19 -29.40
C LEU A 110 1.04 -9.42 -30.52
N PRO A 111 2.12 -8.68 -30.22
CA PRO A 111 2.93 -8.01 -31.21
C PRO A 111 3.48 -8.99 -32.25
N SER A 112 3.67 -8.48 -33.47
CA SER A 112 4.25 -9.27 -34.57
C SER A 112 5.64 -9.77 -34.19
N ARG A 113 5.82 -11.09 -34.21
CA ARG A 113 7.07 -11.74 -33.83
C ARG A 113 8.02 -11.81 -35.02
N THR A 114 9.20 -11.20 -34.91
CA THR A 114 10.34 -11.57 -35.75
C THR A 114 10.77 -13.00 -35.39
N ARG A 115 10.99 -13.86 -36.39
CA ARG A 115 11.38 -15.26 -36.17
C ARG A 115 12.76 -15.31 -35.47
N SER A 116 12.84 -16.15 -34.43
CA SER A 116 14.00 -16.97 -33.98
C SER A 116 14.90 -16.61 -32.79
N ASP A 117 14.81 -15.47 -32.08
CA ASP A 117 15.89 -15.14 -31.12
C ASP A 117 15.69 -15.63 -29.67
N GLY A 118 14.60 -16.34 -29.34
CA GLY A 118 14.26 -16.66 -27.95
C GLY A 118 13.88 -15.41 -27.13
N LEU A 119 13.55 -15.57 -25.84
CA LEU A 119 13.29 -14.44 -24.95
C LEU A 119 14.61 -13.91 -24.37
N GLY A 120 14.74 -12.59 -24.23
CA GLY A 120 15.90 -11.96 -23.60
C GLY A 120 17.11 -11.77 -24.52
N ASN A 121 16.92 -11.85 -25.84
CA ASN A 121 17.94 -11.51 -26.85
C ASN A 121 17.44 -10.42 -27.81
N GLY A 122 16.39 -9.70 -27.42
CA GLY A 122 15.74 -8.70 -28.24
C GLY A 122 16.54 -7.41 -28.41
N THR A 123 16.05 -6.54 -29.28
CA THR A 123 16.50 -5.14 -29.41
C THR A 123 15.30 -4.24 -29.65
N LEU A 124 15.25 -3.09 -28.97
CA LEU A 124 14.22 -2.08 -29.23
C LEU A 124 14.78 -0.97 -30.11
N SER A 125 14.06 -0.65 -31.20
CA SER A 125 14.29 0.55 -31.99
C SER A 125 13.04 1.42 -31.98
N PHE A 126 13.20 2.72 -32.20
CA PHE A 126 12.12 3.70 -32.09
C PHE A 126 12.02 4.54 -33.35
N GLN A 127 10.80 4.76 -33.81
CA GLN A 127 10.49 5.62 -34.95
C GLN A 127 9.42 6.62 -34.56
N ILE A 128 9.74 7.91 -34.56
CA ILE A 128 8.72 8.95 -34.43
C ILE A 128 7.98 9.07 -35.76
N VAL A 129 6.68 8.83 -35.76
CA VAL A 129 5.83 8.89 -36.95
C VAL A 129 5.00 10.17 -36.88
N ASP A 130 5.04 10.96 -37.96
CA ASP A 130 4.20 12.15 -38.10
C ASP A 130 2.78 11.70 -38.51
N GLY A 131 1.80 11.98 -37.64
CA GLY A 131 0.37 11.77 -37.90
C GLY A 131 -0.29 13.02 -38.46
N GLU A 132 -1.61 13.15 -38.25
CA GLU A 132 -2.37 14.37 -38.59
C GLU A 132 -1.88 15.58 -37.77
N ASP A 133 -1.54 15.35 -36.49
CA ASP A 133 -0.99 16.35 -35.58
C ASP A 133 0.47 16.01 -35.21
N PRO A 134 1.48 16.44 -35.99
CA PRO A 134 2.88 16.11 -35.71
C PRO A 134 3.42 16.80 -34.46
N PHE A 135 4.41 16.20 -33.81
CA PHE A 135 5.11 16.87 -32.70
C PHE A 135 5.83 18.14 -33.19
N PRO A 136 5.83 19.23 -32.40
CA PRO A 136 6.67 20.40 -32.67
C PRO A 136 8.13 20.02 -32.84
N ALA A 137 8.84 20.63 -33.79
CA ALA A 137 10.19 20.21 -34.18
C ALA A 137 11.20 20.11 -33.02
N ALA A 138 11.20 21.10 -32.11
CA ALA A 138 12.06 21.09 -30.93
C ALA A 138 11.70 19.97 -29.93
N TYR A 139 10.42 19.68 -29.78
CA TYR A 139 9.93 18.58 -28.93
C TYR A 139 10.29 17.23 -29.54
N LYS A 140 10.09 17.06 -30.85
CA LYS A 140 10.53 15.88 -31.61
C LYS A 140 12.02 15.62 -31.45
N ALA A 141 12.86 16.65 -31.52
CA ALA A 141 14.30 16.55 -31.29
C ALA A 141 14.62 16.06 -29.86
N LEU A 142 13.95 16.62 -28.84
CA LEU A 142 14.06 16.15 -27.46
C LEU A 142 13.71 14.66 -27.34
N LEU A 143 12.53 14.24 -27.83
CA LEU A 143 12.11 12.85 -27.76
C LEU A 143 13.11 11.93 -28.48
N GLN A 144 13.60 12.33 -29.65
CA GLN A 144 14.59 11.54 -30.40
C GLN A 144 15.91 11.38 -29.63
N THR A 145 16.41 12.45 -28.98
CA THR A 145 17.60 12.35 -28.13
C THR A 145 17.40 11.34 -27.00
N ILE A 146 16.25 11.38 -26.33
CA ILE A 146 15.93 10.42 -25.26
C ILE A 146 15.80 9.00 -25.81
N LEU A 147 15.06 8.79 -26.90
CA LEU A 147 14.82 7.46 -27.50
C LEU A 147 16.09 6.83 -28.09
N ASN A 148 17.07 7.62 -28.51
CA ASN A 148 18.36 7.11 -28.95
C ASN A 148 19.22 6.61 -27.79
N ALA A 149 19.16 7.27 -26.63
CA ALA A 149 19.98 6.93 -25.47
C ALA A 149 19.33 5.88 -24.55
N ALA A 150 18.00 5.94 -24.39
CA ALA A 150 17.25 5.14 -23.43
C ALA A 150 17.45 3.62 -23.59
N PRO A 151 17.38 2.98 -24.78
CA PRO A 151 17.55 1.54 -24.87
C PRO A 151 18.87 1.02 -24.28
N ALA A 152 20.00 1.69 -24.52
CA ALA A 152 21.28 1.28 -23.94
C ALA A 152 21.32 1.46 -22.41
N LEU A 153 20.74 2.55 -21.90
CA LEU A 153 20.65 2.80 -20.46
C LEU A 153 19.74 1.77 -19.76
N VAL A 154 18.62 1.42 -20.38
CA VAL A 154 17.70 0.42 -19.85
C VAL A 154 18.30 -0.98 -19.96
N GLU A 155 19.01 -1.32 -21.03
CA GLU A 155 19.72 -2.61 -21.14
C GLU A 155 20.75 -2.80 -20.02
N ALA A 156 21.48 -1.75 -19.65
CA ALA A 156 22.48 -1.81 -18.58
C ALA A 156 21.86 -2.09 -17.20
N GLU A 157 20.66 -1.57 -16.93
CA GLU A 157 19.98 -1.70 -15.62
C GLU A 157 18.99 -2.88 -15.57
N TYR A 158 18.34 -3.18 -16.69
CA TYR A 158 17.17 -4.07 -16.81
C TYR A 158 17.43 -5.32 -17.65
N GLY A 159 18.61 -5.44 -18.26
CA GLY A 159 18.95 -6.53 -19.16
C GLY A 159 18.31 -6.37 -20.53
N LYS A 160 18.54 -7.36 -21.40
CA LYS A 160 18.08 -7.32 -22.80
C LYS A 160 16.55 -7.35 -22.92
N PRO A 161 15.96 -6.68 -23.92
CA PRO A 161 14.54 -6.79 -24.21
C PRO A 161 14.09 -8.23 -24.45
N ALA A 162 12.86 -8.55 -24.06
CA ALA A 162 12.22 -9.83 -24.32
C ALA A 162 12.12 -10.12 -25.84
N ARG A 163 11.94 -9.07 -26.65
CA ARG A 163 11.63 -9.14 -28.08
C ARG A 163 12.42 -8.11 -28.88
N THR A 164 12.64 -8.41 -30.15
CA THR A 164 13.09 -7.41 -31.13
C THR A 164 11.88 -6.69 -31.70
N LEU A 165 11.73 -5.41 -31.38
CA LEU A 165 10.58 -4.59 -31.78
C LEU A 165 11.03 -3.25 -32.32
N THR A 166 10.34 -2.76 -33.35
CA THR A 166 10.35 -1.36 -33.73
C THR A 166 9.09 -0.71 -33.20
N ILE A 167 9.26 0.25 -32.29
CA ILE A 167 8.18 0.94 -31.62
C ILE A 167 7.91 2.27 -32.32
N GLN A 168 6.68 2.46 -32.78
CA GLN A 168 6.28 3.74 -33.37
C GLN A 168 5.82 4.70 -32.28
N VAL A 169 6.40 5.89 -32.23
CA VAL A 169 6.03 6.95 -31.31
C VAL A 169 5.19 7.96 -32.07
N VAL A 170 3.94 8.11 -31.66
CA VAL A 170 2.95 8.95 -32.35
C VAL A 170 2.48 10.02 -31.40
N ASN A 171 2.34 11.24 -31.91
CA ASN A 171 1.78 12.33 -31.13
C ASN A 171 0.35 11.99 -30.74
N TYR A 172 0.11 12.18 -29.45
CA TYR A 172 -1.16 11.98 -28.82
C TYR A 172 -1.60 13.29 -28.21
N ASP A 173 -1.84 14.27 -29.09
CA ASP A 173 -2.31 15.61 -28.78
C ASP A 173 -3.18 16.06 -29.96
N ASP A 174 -4.48 15.80 -29.89
CA ASP A 174 -5.48 16.47 -30.73
C ASP A 174 -6.14 17.51 -29.81
N ASP A 175 -6.55 18.69 -30.28
CA ASP A 175 -7.20 19.80 -29.54
C ASP A 175 -8.18 19.38 -28.41
N ILE A 176 -7.64 18.91 -27.29
CA ILE A 176 -8.36 18.52 -26.09
C ILE A 176 -8.30 19.74 -25.19
N GLY A 177 -9.43 20.45 -25.10
CA GLY A 177 -9.56 21.62 -24.24
C GLY A 177 -8.92 21.37 -22.86
N ASP A 178 -8.23 22.40 -22.36
CA ASP A 178 -7.26 22.45 -21.23
C ASP A 178 -7.60 21.72 -19.91
N ARG A 179 -8.77 21.11 -19.85
CA ARG A 179 -9.35 20.47 -18.66
C ARG A 179 -9.39 18.93 -18.73
N ASP A 180 -9.12 18.32 -19.89
CA ASP A 180 -9.39 16.89 -20.18
C ASP A 180 -8.21 16.06 -20.74
N ALA A 181 -7.01 16.63 -20.87
CA ALA A 181 -5.85 15.95 -21.49
C ALA A 181 -5.42 14.65 -20.76
N VAL A 182 -5.14 13.60 -21.53
CA VAL A 182 -4.67 12.28 -21.07
C VAL A 182 -3.19 12.35 -20.73
N VAL A 183 -2.91 12.71 -19.49
CA VAL A 183 -1.54 12.93 -19.03
C VAL A 183 -0.87 11.57 -18.78
N GLY A 184 0.35 11.35 -19.28
CA GLY A 184 1.17 10.16 -19.00
C GLY A 184 1.77 9.49 -20.23
N GLY A 185 0.94 9.16 -21.21
CA GLY A 185 1.30 8.37 -22.40
C GLY A 185 0.83 6.91 -22.31
N ILE A 186 0.68 6.28 -23.48
CA ILE A 186 0.08 4.95 -23.63
C ILE A 186 1.07 4.04 -24.35
N TYR A 187 1.34 2.87 -23.78
CA TYR A 187 1.99 1.77 -24.49
C TYR A 187 0.94 0.79 -25.03
N ASP A 188 0.73 0.79 -26.35
CA ASP A 188 -0.02 -0.24 -27.06
C ASP A 188 0.91 -1.41 -27.40
N VAL A 189 0.82 -2.46 -26.60
CA VAL A 189 1.64 -3.68 -26.74
C VAL A 189 1.31 -4.43 -28.02
N SER A 190 0.05 -4.43 -28.45
CA SER A 190 -0.41 -5.24 -29.58
C SER A 190 0.13 -4.73 -30.90
N ASN A 191 0.26 -3.41 -31.04
CA ASN A 191 0.78 -2.78 -32.26
C ASN A 191 2.22 -2.27 -32.13
N SER A 192 2.87 -2.45 -30.97
CA SER A 192 4.20 -1.87 -30.68
C SER A 192 4.22 -0.36 -30.88
N ARG A 193 3.33 0.37 -30.20
CA ARG A 193 3.20 1.83 -30.36
C ARG A 193 3.20 2.57 -29.02
N PHE A 194 3.81 3.74 -29.01
CA PHE A 194 3.64 4.74 -27.96
C PHE A 194 2.73 5.85 -28.47
N LEU A 195 1.60 6.07 -27.81
CA LEU A 195 0.78 7.27 -27.98
C LEU A 195 1.21 8.25 -26.89
N PHE A 196 1.99 9.26 -27.26
CA PHE A 196 2.70 10.11 -26.30
C PHE A 196 2.26 11.58 -26.38
N PRO A 197 1.82 12.20 -25.26
CA PRO A 197 1.33 13.56 -25.27
C PRO A 197 2.47 14.59 -25.23
N ILE A 198 2.13 15.85 -25.49
CA ILE A 198 3.03 16.99 -25.27
C ILE A 198 2.95 17.42 -23.81
N TYR A 199 4.10 17.46 -23.14
CA TYR A 199 4.21 17.93 -21.76
C TYR A 199 4.71 19.37 -21.70
N ASN A 200 4.17 20.14 -20.74
CA ASN A 200 4.68 21.47 -20.42
C ASN A 200 6.13 21.43 -19.87
N SER A 201 6.46 20.38 -19.10
CA SER A 201 7.82 20.16 -18.60
C SER A 201 8.56 19.16 -19.48
N ARG A 202 9.74 19.56 -19.97
CA ARG A 202 10.64 18.71 -20.77
C ARG A 202 11.18 17.54 -19.94
N GLU A 203 11.46 17.76 -18.67
CA GLU A 203 11.92 16.74 -17.73
C GLU A 203 10.83 15.71 -17.44
N ALA A 204 9.60 16.16 -17.22
CA ALA A 204 8.46 15.26 -17.08
C ALA A 204 8.25 14.44 -18.36
N ALA A 205 8.38 15.05 -19.55
CA ALA A 205 8.34 14.31 -20.81
C ALA A 205 9.41 13.21 -20.86
N ALA A 206 10.66 13.57 -20.57
CA ALA A 206 11.80 12.65 -20.65
C ALA A 206 11.64 11.46 -19.69
N VAL A 207 11.24 11.72 -18.43
CA VAL A 207 11.05 10.67 -17.41
C VAL A 207 9.89 9.74 -17.77
N ASN A 208 8.75 10.27 -18.22
CA ASN A 208 7.61 9.43 -18.58
C ASN A 208 7.85 8.65 -19.89
N LEU A 209 8.58 9.22 -20.84
CA LEU A 209 9.01 8.49 -22.04
C LEU A 209 9.97 7.35 -21.68
N LEU A 210 10.93 7.60 -20.79
CA LEU A 210 11.81 6.55 -20.26
C LEU A 210 11.00 5.41 -19.62
N ASN A 211 9.95 5.72 -18.86
CA ASN A 211 9.12 4.68 -18.26
C ASN A 211 8.40 3.80 -19.31
N LEU A 212 7.89 4.39 -20.40
CA LEU A 212 7.31 3.62 -21.52
C LEU A 212 8.36 2.72 -22.17
N VAL A 213 9.58 3.24 -22.37
CA VAL A 213 10.70 2.43 -22.88
C VAL A 213 10.98 1.25 -21.96
N VAL A 214 11.04 1.45 -20.65
CA VAL A 214 11.28 0.35 -19.69
C VAL A 214 10.18 -0.71 -19.75
N GLN A 215 8.89 -0.33 -19.76
CA GLN A 215 7.78 -1.29 -19.89
C GLN A 215 7.84 -2.08 -21.20
N ALA A 216 8.32 -1.46 -22.28
CA ALA A 216 8.46 -2.13 -23.57
C ALA A 216 9.50 -3.26 -23.58
N PHE A 217 10.44 -3.29 -22.62
CA PHE A 217 11.42 -4.39 -22.51
C PHE A 217 10.76 -5.73 -22.21
N HIS A 218 9.63 -5.76 -21.49
CA HIS A 218 8.88 -7.00 -21.26
C HIS A 218 7.89 -7.32 -22.38
N ALA A 219 7.46 -6.34 -23.17
CA ALA A 219 6.52 -6.53 -24.29
C ALA A 219 5.33 -7.45 -23.94
N ASP A 220 5.17 -8.56 -24.67
CA ASP A 220 4.05 -9.49 -24.52
C ASP A 220 4.19 -10.47 -23.35
N VAL A 221 5.28 -10.42 -22.59
CA VAL A 221 5.60 -11.35 -21.51
C VAL A 221 5.64 -10.71 -20.11
N ALA A 222 5.21 -9.45 -19.97
CA ALA A 222 5.12 -8.74 -18.68
C ALA A 222 4.34 -9.52 -17.61
N PRO A 223 4.79 -9.54 -16.33
CA PRO A 223 4.00 -10.03 -15.20
C PRO A 223 2.60 -9.40 -15.16
N PHE A 224 1.61 -10.15 -14.68
CA PHE A 224 0.21 -9.74 -14.77
C PHE A 224 -0.22 -8.68 -13.74
N TYR A 225 0.54 -8.48 -12.66
CA TYR A 225 0.20 -7.58 -11.57
C TYR A 225 0.95 -6.25 -11.65
N ASP A 226 0.26 -5.16 -11.32
CA ASP A 226 0.81 -3.80 -11.33
C ASP A 226 2.04 -3.64 -10.42
N ALA A 227 1.98 -4.21 -9.22
CA ALA A 227 3.08 -4.14 -8.26
C ALA A 227 4.39 -4.78 -8.79
N TRP A 228 4.29 -5.67 -9.78
CA TRP A 228 5.44 -6.29 -10.43
C TRP A 228 5.85 -5.51 -11.68
N GLU A 229 4.98 -5.42 -12.70
CA GLU A 229 5.34 -4.79 -13.98
C GLU A 229 5.60 -3.29 -13.80
N ALA A 230 4.58 -2.54 -13.37
CA ALA A 230 4.71 -1.11 -13.19
C ALA A 230 5.64 -0.77 -12.01
N GLY A 231 5.70 -1.62 -10.98
CA GLY A 231 6.66 -1.47 -9.88
C GLY A 231 8.12 -1.54 -10.34
N PHE A 232 8.49 -2.57 -11.11
CA PHE A 232 9.83 -2.71 -11.70
C PHE A 232 10.13 -1.54 -12.63
N ALA A 233 9.21 -1.24 -13.54
CA ALA A 233 9.42 -0.18 -14.51
C ALA A 233 9.66 1.17 -13.83
N ARG A 234 8.91 1.48 -12.78
CA ARG A 234 9.08 2.70 -11.98
C ARG A 234 10.44 2.74 -11.27
N ALA A 235 10.83 1.65 -10.62
CA ALA A 235 12.11 1.59 -9.92
C ALA A 235 13.30 1.78 -10.86
N VAL A 236 13.29 1.10 -11.99
CA VAL A 236 14.34 1.21 -13.03
C VAL A 236 14.35 2.61 -13.64
N THR A 237 13.18 3.17 -13.94
CA THR A 237 13.06 4.55 -14.42
C THR A 237 13.70 5.54 -13.44
N ALA A 238 13.37 5.44 -12.15
CA ALA A 238 13.93 6.34 -11.14
C ALA A 238 15.46 6.23 -11.03
N ARG A 239 16.00 5.01 -11.10
CA ARG A 239 17.45 4.78 -11.05
C ARG A 239 18.17 5.36 -12.26
N ILE A 240 17.66 5.09 -13.46
CA ILE A 240 18.24 5.63 -14.69
C ILE A 240 18.12 7.16 -14.72
N ALA A 241 16.96 7.71 -14.37
CA ALA A 241 16.71 9.15 -14.40
C ALA A 241 17.55 9.94 -13.39
N ARG A 242 17.89 9.36 -12.24
CA ARG A 242 18.85 9.95 -11.28
C ARG A 242 20.31 9.81 -11.72
N GLY A 243 20.60 8.94 -12.70
CA GLY A 243 21.93 8.73 -13.24
C GLY A 243 22.44 9.92 -14.06
N SER A 244 23.75 10.17 -13.97
CA SER A 244 24.41 11.27 -14.68
C SER A 244 24.26 11.18 -16.21
N ALA A 245 24.25 9.97 -16.76
CA ALA A 245 24.11 9.74 -18.20
C ALA A 245 22.74 10.17 -18.74
N PHE A 246 21.67 10.02 -17.96
CA PHE A 246 20.34 10.51 -18.34
C PHE A 246 20.21 12.02 -18.10
N ARG A 247 20.71 12.50 -16.95
CA ARG A 247 20.65 13.92 -16.57
C ARG A 247 21.40 14.85 -17.54
N SER A 248 22.41 14.36 -18.24
CA SER A 248 23.16 15.14 -19.24
C SER A 248 22.47 15.21 -20.61
N LEU A 249 21.43 14.41 -20.85
CA LEU A 249 20.72 14.40 -22.13
C LEU A 249 19.98 15.73 -22.34
N ALA A 250 20.01 16.25 -23.57
CA ALA A 250 19.18 17.36 -24.04
C ALA A 250 19.15 18.63 -23.13
N GLY A 251 20.15 18.81 -22.28
CA GLY A 251 20.20 19.92 -21.30
C GLY A 251 19.07 19.88 -20.27
N LEU A 252 18.63 18.70 -19.85
CA LEU A 252 17.59 18.53 -18.82
C LEU A 252 18.07 19.08 -17.47
N ASN A 253 17.15 19.69 -16.70
CA ASN A 253 17.45 20.18 -15.35
C ASN A 253 17.32 19.04 -14.30
N PRO A 254 18.40 18.66 -13.60
CA PRO A 254 18.36 17.60 -12.59
C PRO A 254 17.33 17.85 -11.46
N ALA A 255 17.14 19.10 -11.04
CA ALA A 255 16.20 19.42 -9.96
C ALA A 255 14.75 19.15 -10.35
N PHE A 256 14.36 19.41 -11.61
CA PHE A 256 13.02 19.12 -12.11
C PHE A 256 12.82 17.63 -12.41
N ILE A 257 13.89 16.89 -12.75
CA ILE A 257 13.85 15.42 -12.78
C ILE A 257 13.54 14.89 -11.37
N ASP A 258 14.29 15.33 -10.36
CA ASP A 258 14.09 14.86 -8.98
C ASP A 258 12.70 15.21 -8.46
N GLN A 259 12.22 16.43 -8.73
CA GLN A 259 10.84 16.81 -8.43
C GLN A 259 9.81 15.90 -9.12
N THR A 260 10.03 15.49 -10.37
CA THR A 260 9.12 14.56 -11.07
C THR A 260 9.11 13.20 -10.40
N LEU A 261 10.29 12.69 -10.04
CA LEU A 261 10.46 11.38 -9.42
C LEU A 261 9.86 11.33 -8.01
N ASP A 262 10.14 12.33 -7.17
CA ASP A 262 9.67 12.37 -5.79
C ASP A 262 8.13 12.49 -5.72
N ASN A 263 7.53 13.16 -6.70
CA ASN A 263 6.07 13.33 -6.76
C ASN A 263 5.31 12.10 -7.27
N THR A 264 5.93 11.18 -8.03
CA THR A 264 5.19 10.14 -8.76
C THR A 264 5.81 8.75 -8.82
N TYR A 265 7.11 8.62 -8.51
CA TYR A 265 7.86 7.37 -8.63
C TYR A 265 8.39 6.85 -7.29
N ASP A 266 8.71 7.74 -6.34
CA ASP A 266 9.46 7.36 -5.15
C ASP A 266 8.92 8.01 -3.87
N ALA A 267 8.37 7.19 -2.98
CA ALA A 267 7.95 7.53 -1.62
C ALA A 267 8.86 6.93 -0.53
N ARG A 268 10.09 6.49 -0.84
CA ARG A 268 11.03 5.93 0.17
C ARG A 268 11.19 6.78 1.44
N PRO A 269 11.31 8.13 1.37
CA PRO A 269 11.39 8.97 2.56
C PRO A 269 10.23 8.81 3.56
N TYR A 270 9.05 8.37 3.09
CA TYR A 270 7.83 8.19 3.90
C TYR A 270 7.41 6.73 4.06
N TYR A 271 8.13 5.81 3.43
CA TYR A 271 7.66 4.46 3.15
C TYR A 271 7.23 3.71 4.41
N ASP A 272 7.99 3.82 5.50
CA ASP A 272 7.69 3.17 6.78
C ASP A 272 6.33 3.59 7.34
N ALA A 273 5.92 4.85 7.17
CA ALA A 273 4.63 5.35 7.63
C ALA A 273 3.48 4.97 6.69
N TRP A 274 3.75 4.88 5.38
CA TRP A 274 2.72 4.60 4.37
C TRP A 274 2.52 3.10 4.13
N ASN A 275 3.44 2.24 4.56
CA ASN A 275 3.33 0.80 4.36
C ASN A 275 2.25 0.17 5.28
N GLN A 276 1.00 0.19 4.80
CA GLN A 276 -0.19 -0.30 5.53
C GLN A 276 -0.91 -1.41 4.75
N PRO A 277 -1.59 -2.36 5.42
CA PRO A 277 -2.27 -3.49 4.79
C PRO A 277 -3.28 -3.11 3.69
N THR A 278 -3.85 -1.91 3.76
CA THR A 278 -4.83 -1.40 2.79
C THR A 278 -4.28 -1.23 1.39
N LEU A 279 -2.95 -1.20 1.22
CA LEU A 279 -2.29 -1.07 -0.09
C LEU A 279 -2.54 -2.29 -0.98
N GLY A 280 -2.74 -3.48 -0.40
CA GLY A 280 -2.86 -4.73 -1.15
C GLY A 280 -4.03 -4.74 -2.14
N SER A 281 -3.71 -5.09 -3.40
CA SER A 281 -4.64 -5.16 -4.53
C SER A 281 -3.97 -5.76 -5.79
N PRO A 282 -4.68 -6.51 -6.65
CA PRO A 282 -4.12 -7.03 -7.90
C PRO A 282 -3.82 -5.95 -8.95
N SER A 283 -4.48 -4.80 -8.86
CA SER A 283 -4.16 -3.62 -9.67
C SER A 283 -4.22 -2.35 -8.84
N PHE A 284 -3.48 -1.32 -9.24
CA PHE A 284 -3.44 -0.04 -8.56
C PHE A 284 -4.80 0.68 -8.57
N ILE A 285 -5.54 0.53 -9.66
CA ILE A 285 -6.80 1.23 -9.92
C ILE A 285 -7.92 0.22 -10.11
N ALA A 286 -8.95 0.31 -9.26
CA ALA A 286 -10.12 -0.54 -9.35
C ALA A 286 -10.91 -0.33 -10.66
N PRO A 287 -11.59 -1.36 -11.20
CA PRO A 287 -12.29 -1.28 -12.47
C PRO A 287 -13.29 -0.11 -12.61
N SER A 288 -14.18 0.14 -11.63
CA SER A 288 -15.13 1.27 -11.72
C SER A 288 -14.44 2.62 -11.65
N LEU A 289 -13.31 2.72 -10.94
CA LEU A 289 -12.52 3.94 -10.84
C LEU A 289 -11.74 4.24 -12.15
N ARG A 290 -11.82 3.35 -13.15
CA ARG A 290 -11.38 3.60 -14.54
C ARG A 290 -12.51 4.08 -15.45
N GLN A 291 -13.72 4.32 -14.96
CA GLN A 291 -14.85 4.73 -15.80
C GLN A 291 -15.50 6.02 -15.27
N PRO A 292 -15.92 6.96 -16.13
CA PRO A 292 -16.67 8.14 -15.71
C PRO A 292 -18.17 7.80 -15.48
N PRO A 293 -18.90 8.61 -14.69
CA PRO A 293 -18.45 9.79 -13.97
C PRO A 293 -17.87 9.45 -12.58
N ILE A 294 -16.80 10.15 -12.18
CA ILE A 294 -16.37 10.21 -10.78
C ILE A 294 -16.80 11.55 -10.21
N ALA A 295 -17.46 11.55 -9.05
CA ALA A 295 -17.87 12.78 -8.39
C ALA A 295 -16.62 13.64 -8.06
N GLY A 296 -16.64 14.94 -8.37
CA GLY A 296 -15.51 15.83 -8.07
C GLY A 296 -15.32 16.05 -6.56
N GLY A 297 -14.06 16.18 -6.10
CA GLY A 297 -13.72 16.53 -4.71
C GLY A 297 -12.97 15.45 -3.92
N THR A 298 -12.26 14.54 -4.60
CA THR A 298 -11.71 13.30 -4.04
C THR A 298 -10.17 13.26 -4.18
N THR A 299 -9.49 12.20 -3.70
CA THR A 299 -8.09 11.79 -4.01
C THR A 299 -8.03 10.66 -5.02
N GLY A 300 -9.17 10.10 -5.45
CA GLY A 300 -9.23 9.05 -6.46
C GLY A 300 -8.95 7.67 -5.89
N GLY A 301 -8.97 7.54 -4.56
CA GLY A 301 -8.61 6.31 -3.87
C GLY A 301 -7.11 6.19 -3.66
N LEU A 302 -6.62 4.95 -3.59
CA LEU A 302 -5.23 4.65 -3.23
C LEU A 302 -4.24 4.60 -4.39
N TRP A 303 -4.69 4.83 -5.63
CA TRP A 303 -3.89 4.48 -6.79
C TRP A 303 -2.53 5.20 -6.83
N LEU A 304 -2.47 6.51 -6.53
CA LEU A 304 -1.21 7.27 -6.54
C LEU A 304 -0.25 6.76 -5.46
N VAL A 305 -0.79 6.43 -4.29
CA VAL A 305 -0.02 5.83 -3.20
C VAL A 305 0.54 4.48 -3.63
N ARG A 306 -0.30 3.62 -4.24
CA ARG A 306 0.12 2.32 -4.75
C ARG A 306 1.19 2.47 -5.85
N TYR A 307 1.05 3.46 -6.73
CA TYR A 307 2.04 3.80 -7.77
C TYR A 307 3.42 4.10 -7.15
N GLN A 308 3.47 5.04 -6.20
CA GLN A 308 4.72 5.45 -5.56
C GLN A 308 5.32 4.31 -4.71
N MET A 309 4.50 3.65 -3.89
CA MET A 309 4.94 2.56 -3.01
C MET A 309 5.48 1.36 -3.80
N ALA A 310 4.90 1.05 -4.96
CA ALA A 310 5.35 -0.07 -5.78
C ALA A 310 6.72 0.19 -6.44
N GLY A 311 7.01 1.43 -6.86
CA GLY A 311 8.37 1.78 -7.29
C GLY A 311 9.35 1.72 -6.11
N SER A 312 8.98 2.33 -5.00
CA SER A 312 9.81 2.41 -3.80
C SER A 312 10.18 1.06 -3.20
N VAL A 313 9.27 0.07 -3.17
CA VAL A 313 9.60 -1.25 -2.60
C VAL A 313 10.73 -1.93 -3.36
N TRP A 314 10.70 -1.89 -4.69
CA TRP A 314 11.77 -2.47 -5.51
C TRP A 314 13.04 -1.62 -5.49
N LEU A 315 12.91 -0.29 -5.37
CA LEU A 315 14.05 0.59 -5.13
C LEU A 315 14.75 0.27 -3.80
N LYS A 316 14.01 -0.02 -2.73
CA LYS A 316 14.60 -0.46 -1.45
C LYS A 316 15.45 -1.70 -1.64
N LEU A 317 14.95 -2.70 -2.37
CA LEU A 317 15.72 -3.91 -2.69
C LEU A 317 16.96 -3.58 -3.55
N ALA A 318 16.80 -2.77 -4.59
CA ALA A 318 17.88 -2.41 -5.52
C ALA A 318 18.96 -1.50 -4.89
N THR A 319 18.67 -0.84 -3.75
CA THR A 319 19.69 -0.15 -2.95
C THR A 319 20.73 -1.13 -2.38
N GLU A 320 20.31 -2.35 -2.02
CA GLU A 320 21.21 -3.40 -1.52
C GLU A 320 21.75 -4.31 -2.63
N TYR A 321 20.95 -4.53 -3.68
CA TYR A 321 21.28 -5.41 -4.80
C TYR A 321 21.18 -4.67 -6.14
N PRO A 322 22.18 -3.84 -6.51
CA PRO A 322 22.09 -2.97 -7.68
C PRO A 322 21.85 -3.68 -9.02
N SER A 323 22.33 -4.92 -9.18
CA SER A 323 22.15 -5.71 -10.40
C SER A 323 20.85 -6.52 -10.44
N PHE A 324 19.98 -6.41 -9.42
CA PHE A 324 18.82 -7.28 -9.27
C PHE A 324 17.92 -7.32 -10.50
N PHE A 325 17.58 -6.18 -11.09
CA PHE A 325 16.61 -6.17 -12.19
C PHE A 325 17.14 -6.86 -13.44
N CYS A 326 18.39 -6.57 -13.83
CA CYS A 326 19.05 -7.23 -14.96
C CYS A 326 19.11 -8.75 -14.78
N GLU A 327 19.58 -9.21 -13.61
CA GLU A 327 19.69 -10.64 -13.29
C GLU A 327 18.32 -11.33 -13.18
N PHE A 328 17.33 -10.64 -12.59
CA PHE A 328 15.97 -11.16 -12.47
C PHE A 328 15.35 -11.35 -13.86
N ASN A 329 15.43 -10.34 -14.73
CA ASN A 329 14.85 -10.39 -16.06
C ASN A 329 15.50 -11.49 -16.91
N GLN A 330 16.82 -11.62 -16.86
CA GLN A 330 17.52 -12.71 -17.54
C GLN A 330 16.99 -14.08 -17.10
N ARG A 331 16.84 -14.30 -15.79
CA ARG A 331 16.29 -15.55 -15.23
C ARG A 331 14.82 -15.73 -15.56
N TYR A 332 14.05 -14.64 -15.56
CA TYR A 332 12.63 -14.63 -15.92
C TYR A 332 12.41 -15.10 -17.35
N TYR A 333 13.20 -14.60 -18.30
CA TYR A 333 13.15 -15.03 -19.69
C TYR A 333 13.58 -16.48 -19.88
N GLN A 334 14.64 -16.92 -19.20
CA GLN A 334 15.14 -18.30 -19.26
C GLN A 334 14.12 -19.31 -18.70
N ASN A 335 13.37 -18.94 -17.67
CA ASN A 335 12.39 -19.80 -17.00
C ASN A 335 10.94 -19.50 -17.43
N TYR A 336 10.77 -18.71 -18.50
CA TYR A 336 9.46 -18.19 -18.86
C TYR A 336 8.48 -19.30 -19.24
N THR A 337 7.31 -19.26 -18.61
CA THR A 337 6.12 -19.98 -19.04
C THR A 337 4.93 -19.02 -19.03
N PRO A 338 3.87 -19.25 -19.82
CA PRO A 338 2.67 -18.41 -19.77
C PRO A 338 2.05 -18.29 -18.36
N ALA A 339 2.18 -19.33 -17.54
CA ALA A 339 1.66 -19.35 -16.17
C ALA A 339 2.49 -18.49 -15.20
N LEU A 340 3.81 -18.41 -15.39
CA LEU A 340 4.73 -17.66 -14.51
C LEU A 340 4.32 -16.19 -14.34
N ARG A 341 3.78 -15.58 -15.41
CA ARG A 341 3.32 -14.17 -15.41
C ARG A 341 2.30 -13.87 -14.32
N GLY A 342 1.46 -14.84 -14.00
CA GLY A 342 0.32 -14.68 -13.11
C GLY A 342 0.49 -15.29 -11.74
N ASP A 343 1.60 -16.00 -11.48
CA ASP A 343 1.82 -16.77 -10.25
C ASP A 343 2.84 -16.06 -9.35
N THR A 344 2.36 -15.36 -8.32
CA THR A 344 3.25 -14.58 -7.44
C THR A 344 4.18 -15.45 -6.61
N VAL A 345 3.80 -16.71 -6.32
CA VAL A 345 4.68 -17.63 -5.59
C VAL A 345 5.90 -17.95 -6.45
N GLN A 346 5.70 -18.25 -7.72
CA GLN A 346 6.80 -18.52 -8.65
C GLN A 346 7.65 -17.29 -8.91
N LEU A 347 7.04 -16.09 -9.06
CA LEU A 347 7.78 -14.83 -9.20
C LEU A 347 8.64 -14.52 -7.96
N LEU A 348 8.10 -14.71 -6.75
CA LEU A 348 8.85 -14.52 -5.50
C LEU A 348 9.98 -15.54 -5.34
N ASN A 349 9.74 -16.81 -5.69
CA ASN A 349 10.78 -17.83 -5.70
C ASN A 349 11.91 -17.46 -6.66
N LEU A 350 11.59 -16.95 -7.85
CA LEU A 350 12.58 -16.49 -8.82
C LEU A 350 13.36 -15.28 -8.31
N ALA A 351 12.69 -14.32 -7.66
CA ALA A 351 13.34 -13.19 -7.02
C ALA A 351 14.32 -13.64 -5.92
N LYS A 352 13.90 -14.58 -5.06
CA LYS A 352 14.76 -15.15 -4.02
C LYS A 352 15.99 -15.85 -4.62
N GLN A 353 15.82 -16.64 -5.68
CA GLN A 353 16.93 -17.29 -6.39
C GLN A 353 17.89 -16.28 -7.00
N THR A 354 17.36 -15.20 -7.57
CA THR A 354 18.14 -14.09 -8.13
C THR A 354 18.98 -13.44 -7.04
N LEU A 355 18.36 -13.07 -5.92
CA LEU A 355 19.07 -12.49 -4.78
C LEU A 355 20.12 -13.44 -4.20
N ALA A 356 19.80 -14.73 -4.07
CA ALA A 356 20.75 -15.72 -3.57
C ALA A 356 21.98 -15.84 -4.47
N ALA A 357 21.80 -15.75 -5.79
CA ALA A 357 22.89 -15.75 -6.75
C ALA A 357 23.74 -14.48 -6.65
N ILE A 358 23.13 -13.29 -6.56
CA ILE A 358 23.85 -12.02 -6.42
C ILE A 358 24.61 -11.96 -5.09
N ALA A 359 23.98 -12.41 -4.00
CA ALA A 359 24.54 -12.38 -2.66
C ALA A 359 25.60 -13.46 -2.42
N GLY A 360 25.65 -14.50 -3.25
CA GLY A 360 26.42 -15.72 -2.97
C GLY A 360 25.95 -16.46 -1.69
N ASN A 361 24.70 -16.27 -1.28
CA ASN A 361 24.13 -16.81 -0.03
C ASN A 361 22.72 -17.37 -0.28
N PRO A 362 22.42 -18.63 0.08
CA PRO A 362 21.09 -19.23 -0.11
C PRO A 362 19.96 -18.55 0.70
N ASN A 363 20.31 -17.76 1.73
CA ASN A 363 19.36 -17.04 2.58
C ASN A 363 19.59 -15.52 2.48
N PRO A 364 19.25 -14.90 1.33
CA PRO A 364 19.44 -13.46 1.15
C PRO A 364 18.56 -12.66 2.12
N THR A 365 19.06 -11.48 2.51
CA THR A 365 18.34 -10.55 3.38
C THR A 365 18.14 -9.21 2.68
N VAL A 366 17.05 -8.53 2.99
CA VAL A 366 16.80 -7.14 2.60
C VAL A 366 16.43 -6.38 3.87
N GLU A 367 17.06 -5.23 4.10
CA GLU A 367 16.99 -4.45 5.33
C GLU A 367 17.36 -5.28 6.57
N GLY A 368 18.29 -6.24 6.39
CA GLY A 368 18.72 -7.17 7.45
C GLY A 368 17.70 -8.25 7.82
N VAL A 369 16.59 -8.38 7.08
CA VAL A 369 15.52 -9.36 7.29
C VAL A 369 15.55 -10.42 6.18
N PRO A 370 15.39 -11.73 6.46
CA PRO A 370 15.28 -12.75 5.41
C PRO A 370 14.24 -12.39 4.35
N PHE A 371 14.56 -12.57 3.07
CA PHE A 371 13.73 -12.06 1.96
C PHE A 371 12.25 -12.47 2.04
N ASP A 372 11.94 -13.72 2.39
CA ASP A 372 10.55 -14.20 2.50
C ASP A 372 9.75 -13.44 3.57
N GLN A 373 10.43 -13.07 4.67
CA GLN A 373 9.83 -12.27 5.74
C GLN A 373 9.75 -10.79 5.33
N TRP A 374 10.77 -10.28 4.65
CA TRP A 374 10.79 -8.89 4.18
C TRP A 374 9.63 -8.64 3.21
N VAL A 375 9.40 -9.51 2.23
CA VAL A 375 8.29 -9.40 1.26
C VAL A 375 6.92 -9.37 1.96
N ARG A 376 6.68 -10.24 2.94
CA ARG A 376 5.42 -10.28 3.70
C ARG A 376 5.18 -9.03 4.53
N ARG A 377 6.22 -8.24 4.80
CA ARG A 377 6.13 -6.93 5.44
C ARG A 377 5.85 -5.80 4.45
N GLN A 378 5.93 -6.02 3.13
CA GLN A 378 5.67 -5.01 2.10
C GLN A 378 4.25 -5.15 1.55
N TYR A 379 3.28 -4.44 2.13
CA TYR A 379 1.86 -4.65 1.80
C TYR A 379 1.49 -4.29 0.36
N ILE A 380 2.29 -3.48 -0.32
CA ILE A 380 2.12 -3.20 -1.75
C ILE A 380 2.40 -4.42 -2.65
N LEU A 381 3.15 -5.40 -2.16
CA LEU A 381 3.41 -6.67 -2.87
C LEU A 381 2.30 -7.71 -2.66
N ASP A 382 1.33 -7.44 -1.77
CA ASP A 382 0.13 -8.26 -1.67
C ASP A 382 -0.83 -7.92 -2.82
N THR A 383 -0.95 -8.84 -3.77
CA THR A 383 -1.79 -8.71 -4.96
C THR A 383 -3.17 -9.35 -4.76
N SER A 384 -3.49 -9.77 -3.55
CA SER A 384 -4.80 -10.34 -3.23
C SER A 384 -5.86 -9.25 -3.08
N VAL A 385 -7.11 -9.62 -3.35
CA VAL A 385 -8.28 -8.78 -3.08
C VAL A 385 -8.73 -9.07 -1.66
N THR A 386 -8.55 -8.10 -0.77
CA THR A 386 -9.18 -8.08 0.55
C THR A 386 -10.46 -7.25 0.50
N TYR A 387 -11.61 -7.88 0.68
CA TYR A 387 -12.91 -7.21 0.63
C TYR A 387 -13.21 -6.45 1.93
N GLY A 388 -14.08 -5.45 1.82
CA GLY A 388 -14.52 -4.65 2.95
C GLY A 388 -14.03 -3.22 2.90
N ARG A 389 -14.43 -2.44 3.91
CA ARG A 389 -14.00 -1.06 4.08
C ARG A 389 -12.54 -1.02 4.51
N LYS A 390 -11.86 0.05 4.16
CA LYS A 390 -10.44 0.26 4.41
C LYS A 390 -10.23 1.74 4.68
N LEU A 391 -9.39 2.03 5.66
CA LEU A 391 -8.91 3.38 5.96
C LEU A 391 -7.39 3.39 5.90
N HIS A 392 -6.85 4.27 5.07
CA HIS A 392 -5.42 4.43 4.90
C HIS A 392 -5.01 5.85 5.31
N ALA A 393 -3.87 6.00 5.99
CA ALA A 393 -3.34 7.30 6.38
C ALA A 393 -1.97 7.57 5.73
N GLN A 394 -1.85 8.65 4.95
CA GLN A 394 -0.55 9.13 4.46
C GLN A 394 -0.09 10.30 5.32
N MET A 395 1.09 10.18 5.92
CA MET A 395 1.68 11.20 6.77
C MET A 395 2.80 11.94 6.02
N PHE A 396 2.79 13.27 6.09
CA PHE A 396 3.81 14.15 5.52
C PHE A 396 4.32 15.11 6.61
N PRO A 397 5.62 15.17 6.91
CA PRO A 397 6.20 16.19 7.76
C PRO A 397 6.03 17.55 7.09
N TYR A 398 5.42 18.50 7.80
CA TYR A 398 5.26 19.86 7.31
C TYR A 398 6.55 20.64 7.61
N ALA A 399 7.18 21.18 6.57
CA ALA A 399 8.57 21.65 6.66
C ALA A 399 8.75 23.17 6.47
N SER A 400 7.70 23.94 6.21
CA SER A 400 7.78 25.37 5.90
C SER A 400 6.87 26.20 6.81
N GLY A 401 7.39 27.31 7.37
CA GLY A 401 6.56 28.29 8.08
C GLY A 401 6.02 27.85 9.45
N LEU A 402 6.81 27.09 10.22
CA LEU A 402 6.43 26.77 11.60
C LEU A 402 6.37 28.03 12.47
N GLN A 403 5.37 28.09 13.33
CA GLN A 403 5.24 29.11 14.35
C GLN A 403 6.20 28.83 15.52
N PRO A 404 6.60 29.87 16.27
CA PRO A 404 7.24 29.70 17.58
C PRO A 404 6.41 28.73 18.44
N ASP A 405 7.08 27.80 19.13
CA ASP A 405 6.50 26.78 20.02
C ASP A 405 5.84 25.54 19.38
N GLU A 406 5.76 25.46 18.04
CA GLU A 406 5.33 24.23 17.36
C GLU A 406 6.38 23.12 17.50
N GLN A 407 5.98 22.02 18.13
CA GLN A 407 6.81 20.84 18.36
C GLN A 407 6.72 19.86 17.19
N ALA A 408 5.56 19.79 16.54
CA ALA A 408 5.33 18.95 15.38
C ALA A 408 4.17 19.51 14.56
N VAL A 409 4.35 19.58 13.24
CA VAL A 409 3.28 19.83 12.28
C VAL A 409 3.40 18.81 11.16
N PHE A 410 2.30 18.11 10.91
CA PHE A 410 2.26 17.08 9.89
C PHE A 410 0.95 17.16 9.15
N THR A 411 0.98 16.98 7.85
CA THR A 411 -0.24 16.75 7.07
C THR A 411 -0.56 15.26 7.08
N VAL A 412 -1.80 14.91 7.40
CA VAL A 412 -2.32 13.55 7.22
C VAL A 412 -3.43 13.55 6.20
N PHE A 413 -3.31 12.68 5.20
CA PHE A 413 -4.39 12.36 4.28
C PHE A 413 -5.01 11.03 4.65
N LEU A 414 -6.33 11.01 4.80
CA LEU A 414 -7.12 9.81 4.97
C LEU A 414 -7.75 9.41 3.65
N THR A 415 -7.56 8.16 3.25
CA THR A 415 -8.28 7.55 2.14
C THR A 415 -9.24 6.48 2.68
N TYR A 416 -10.55 6.72 2.57
CA TYR A 416 -11.60 5.79 3.01
C TYR A 416 -12.36 5.21 1.82
N PHE A 417 -12.33 3.89 1.69
CA PHE A 417 -12.91 3.22 0.53
C PHE A 417 -13.39 1.82 0.90
N GLN A 418 -14.17 1.20 0.03
CA GLN A 418 -14.63 -0.18 0.19
C GLN A 418 -14.24 -0.99 -1.03
N THR A 419 -13.53 -2.10 -0.81
CA THR A 419 -13.35 -3.12 -1.84
C THR A 419 -14.58 -4.04 -1.85
N THR A 420 -15.26 -4.14 -2.99
CA THR A 420 -16.50 -4.92 -3.17
C THR A 420 -16.31 -6.02 -4.21
N ARG A 421 -17.18 -7.04 -4.16
CA ARG A 421 -17.24 -8.09 -5.17
C ARG A 421 -18.23 -7.70 -6.25
N VAL A 422 -17.78 -7.67 -7.51
CA VAL A 422 -18.63 -7.39 -8.67
C VAL A 422 -18.62 -8.60 -9.59
N GLY A 423 -19.72 -9.36 -9.55
CA GLY A 423 -19.84 -10.65 -10.23
C GLY A 423 -18.70 -11.59 -9.87
N ASN A 424 -17.82 -11.82 -10.85
CA ASN A 424 -16.66 -12.70 -10.74
C ASN A 424 -15.34 -11.97 -10.45
N GLY A 425 -15.34 -10.63 -10.40
CA GLY A 425 -14.19 -9.78 -10.12
C GLY A 425 -14.37 -8.96 -8.84
N TRP A 426 -13.67 -7.83 -8.79
CA TRP A 426 -13.62 -6.93 -7.65
C TRP A 426 -13.73 -5.47 -8.11
N ASP A 427 -14.05 -4.60 -7.18
CA ASP A 427 -14.08 -3.16 -7.41
C ASP A 427 -13.79 -2.38 -6.12
N GLU A 428 -13.56 -1.07 -6.23
CA GLU A 428 -13.41 -0.16 -5.09
C GLU A 428 -14.37 1.02 -5.24
N SER A 429 -15.06 1.35 -4.15
CA SER A 429 -15.94 2.50 -4.06
C SER A 429 -15.43 3.46 -3.00
N LEU A 430 -15.34 4.74 -3.34
CA LEU A 430 -14.91 5.78 -2.41
C LEU A 430 -16.05 6.10 -1.44
N LEU A 431 -15.74 6.24 -0.16
CA LEU A 431 -16.75 6.36 0.90
C LEU A 431 -16.74 7.74 1.55
N ASN A 432 -17.90 8.18 2.02
CA ASN A 432 -18.00 9.29 2.95
C ASN A 432 -17.88 8.79 4.39
N GLY A 433 -17.37 9.62 5.27
CA GLY A 433 -17.30 9.32 6.70
C GLY A 433 -16.80 10.52 7.48
N THR A 434 -16.75 10.38 8.78
CA THR A 434 -16.09 11.35 9.66
C THR A 434 -15.17 10.55 10.56
N SER A 435 -13.90 10.95 10.62
CA SER A 435 -12.94 10.45 11.60
C SER A 435 -12.89 11.43 12.77
N TYR A 436 -12.86 10.89 13.98
CA TYR A 436 -12.57 11.63 15.20
C TYR A 436 -11.20 11.15 15.70
N PRO A 437 -10.10 11.81 15.27
CA PRO A 437 -8.77 11.35 15.62
C PRO A 437 -8.56 11.38 17.13
N ILE A 438 -7.88 10.38 17.67
CA ILE A 438 -7.49 10.36 19.07
C ILE A 438 -5.98 10.56 19.14
N TYR A 439 -5.59 11.65 19.81
CA TYR A 439 -4.20 12.04 19.99
C TYR A 439 -3.68 11.52 21.32
N TRP A 440 -2.51 10.89 21.29
CA TRP A 440 -1.89 10.29 22.46
C TRP A 440 -0.49 10.87 22.65
N ASP A 441 -0.20 11.22 23.90
CA ASP A 441 1.18 11.41 24.33
C ASP A 441 1.93 10.07 24.38
N PHE A 442 3.21 10.10 24.76
CA PHE A 442 4.01 8.91 24.88
C PHE A 442 3.46 7.88 25.89
N ALA A 443 2.84 8.35 26.97
CA ALA A 443 2.31 7.55 28.06
C ALA A 443 0.84 7.12 27.82
N TYR A 444 0.29 7.37 26.62
CA TYR A 444 -1.10 7.07 26.26
C TYR A 444 -2.15 7.84 27.05
N ASN A 445 -1.79 9.04 27.54
CA ASN A 445 -2.79 10.02 27.95
C ASN A 445 -3.37 10.71 26.72
N ARG A 446 -4.69 10.91 26.71
CA ARG A 446 -5.36 11.62 25.62
C ARG A 446 -4.92 13.08 25.62
N LEU A 447 -4.35 13.52 24.50
CA LEU A 447 -4.11 14.93 24.21
C LEU A 447 -5.36 15.56 23.63
N THR A 448 -5.71 16.74 24.13
CA THR A 448 -6.79 17.55 23.57
C THR A 448 -6.18 18.65 22.75
N LEU A 449 -6.50 18.71 21.45
CA LEU A 449 -5.99 19.72 20.55
C LEU A 449 -7.09 20.75 20.24
N SER A 450 -6.76 21.77 19.44
CA SER A 450 -7.78 22.68 18.92
C SER A 450 -8.92 21.88 18.25
N PRO A 451 -10.20 22.27 18.45
CA PRO A 451 -11.35 21.55 17.87
C PRO A 451 -11.27 21.33 16.35
N GLN A 452 -10.53 22.18 15.63
CA GLN A 452 -10.32 22.05 14.19
C GLN A 452 -9.51 20.80 13.79
N TYR A 453 -8.75 20.22 14.71
CA TYR A 453 -7.95 19.01 14.47
C TYR A 453 -8.68 17.74 14.89
N GLU A 454 -9.64 17.83 15.83
CA GLU A 454 -10.28 16.63 16.39
C GLU A 454 -11.37 16.02 15.50
N ARG A 455 -11.64 16.60 14.32
CA ARG A 455 -12.61 16.09 13.35
C ARG A 455 -12.04 16.16 11.93
N VAL A 456 -12.11 15.04 11.22
CA VAL A 456 -11.76 14.96 9.80
C VAL A 456 -12.97 14.47 9.03
N ASP A 457 -13.59 15.36 8.28
CA ASP A 457 -14.65 14.97 7.36
C ASP A 457 -14.05 14.36 6.10
N ILE A 458 -14.51 13.17 5.77
CA ILE A 458 -14.11 12.42 4.59
C ILE A 458 -15.23 12.51 3.56
N ARG A 459 -14.91 13.11 2.42
CA ARG A 459 -15.81 13.28 1.27
C ARG A 459 -15.25 12.54 0.08
N VAL A 460 -16.07 11.68 -0.50
CA VAL A 460 -15.74 10.84 -1.65
C VAL A 460 -14.40 10.14 -1.46
N GLY A 461 -14.19 9.57 -0.28
CA GLY A 461 -13.01 8.82 0.09
C GLY A 461 -11.81 9.63 0.55
N THR A 462 -11.89 10.96 0.65
CA THR A 462 -10.76 11.79 1.09
C THR A 462 -11.10 12.67 2.26
N GLY A 463 -10.24 12.66 3.28
CA GLY A 463 -10.16 13.69 4.30
C GLY A 463 -8.70 14.10 4.51
N ALA A 464 -8.47 15.31 5.00
CA ALA A 464 -7.14 15.76 5.38
C ALA A 464 -7.19 16.55 6.68
N VAL A 465 -6.13 16.45 7.46
CA VAL A 465 -5.94 17.25 8.68
C VAL A 465 -4.46 17.61 8.82
N VAL A 466 -4.19 18.79 9.36
CA VAL A 466 -2.84 19.26 9.65
C VAL A 466 -2.73 19.52 11.16
N PRO A 467 -2.65 18.49 12.01
CA PRO A 467 -2.49 18.70 13.44
C PRO A 467 -1.22 19.49 13.73
N SER A 468 -1.36 20.52 14.57
CA SER A 468 -0.25 21.26 15.16
C SER A 468 -0.16 20.92 16.64
N PHE A 469 1.02 20.48 17.07
CA PHE A 469 1.32 20.11 18.45
C PHE A 469 2.18 21.22 19.06
N VAL A 470 1.66 21.86 20.10
CA VAL A 470 2.31 23.00 20.78
C VAL A 470 2.53 22.68 22.26
N GLY A 471 3.51 23.34 22.86
CA GLY A 471 3.78 23.28 24.30
C GLY A 471 4.62 22.09 24.76
N ALA A 472 5.13 22.21 26.00
CA ALA A 472 6.09 21.26 26.56
C ALA A 472 5.53 19.84 26.75
N GLU A 473 4.22 19.70 26.94
CA GLU A 473 3.56 18.40 27.14
C GLU A 473 3.61 17.51 25.88
N THR A 474 3.74 18.10 24.70
CA THR A 474 3.81 17.39 23.42
C THR A 474 5.24 17.31 22.87
N ALA A 475 6.20 17.97 23.51
CA ALA A 475 7.58 18.07 23.06
C ALA A 475 8.39 16.77 23.30
N ASN A 476 9.45 16.58 22.51
CA ASN A 476 10.50 15.57 22.69
C ASN A 476 9.99 14.14 22.95
N GLN A 477 9.06 13.67 22.12
CA GLN A 477 8.46 12.36 22.32
C GLN A 477 7.84 11.78 21.06
N ARG A 478 7.60 10.46 21.09
CA ARG A 478 6.73 9.79 20.12
C ARG A 478 5.28 10.08 20.46
N LEU A 479 4.59 10.84 19.62
CA LEU A 479 3.14 10.98 19.65
C LEU A 479 2.49 9.90 18.80
N THR A 480 1.31 9.44 19.20
CA THR A 480 0.51 8.48 18.41
C THR A 480 -0.83 9.09 18.08
N VAL A 481 -1.30 8.89 16.85
CA VAL A 481 -2.65 9.31 16.46
C VAL A 481 -3.41 8.16 15.84
N ASP A 482 -4.60 7.90 16.37
CA ASP A 482 -5.56 6.93 15.90
C ASP A 482 -6.63 7.63 15.05
N PHE A 483 -6.68 7.33 13.76
CA PHE A 483 -7.76 7.75 12.87
C PHE A 483 -8.74 6.60 12.71
N SER A 484 -10.00 6.81 13.08
CA SER A 484 -11.01 5.75 13.07
C SER A 484 -12.26 6.18 12.30
N VAL A 485 -12.76 5.30 11.41
CA VAL A 485 -14.01 5.51 10.67
C VAL A 485 -14.78 4.19 10.58
N GLY A 486 -15.93 4.11 11.27
CA GLY A 486 -16.66 2.85 11.42
C GLY A 486 -15.84 1.84 12.23
N THR A 487 -15.53 0.68 11.65
CA THR A 487 -14.63 -0.34 12.26
C THR A 487 -13.17 -0.18 11.82
N GLU A 488 -12.88 0.72 10.88
CA GLU A 488 -11.55 0.85 10.31
C GLU A 488 -10.71 1.81 11.13
N ASN A 489 -9.44 1.47 11.37
CA ASN A 489 -8.48 2.29 12.10
C ASN A 489 -7.16 2.37 11.33
N ALA A 490 -6.62 3.58 11.20
CA ALA A 490 -5.29 3.87 10.67
C ALA A 490 -4.50 4.63 11.75
N LYS A 491 -3.27 4.18 12.01
CA LYS A 491 -2.41 4.72 13.07
C LYS A 491 -1.15 5.32 12.48
N VAL A 492 -0.76 6.50 12.97
CA VAL A 492 0.47 7.20 12.59
C VAL A 492 1.25 7.65 13.83
N TYR A 493 2.56 7.85 13.67
CA TYR A 493 3.46 8.20 14.76
C TYR A 493 4.35 9.39 14.42
N TYR A 494 4.44 10.34 15.34
CA TYR A 494 5.18 11.58 15.13
C TYR A 494 6.37 11.69 16.08
N PRO A 495 7.58 11.98 15.57
CA PRO A 495 8.76 12.25 16.38
C PRO A 495 8.77 13.74 16.76
N SER A 496 7.96 14.10 17.75
CA SER A 496 7.76 15.48 18.16
C SER A 496 9.04 16.13 18.66
N SER A 497 9.29 17.37 18.21
CA SER A 497 10.51 18.17 18.41
C SER A 497 11.77 17.54 17.80
N LYS A 498 11.65 16.55 16.90
CA LYS A 498 12.82 15.88 16.29
C LYS A 498 12.95 16.11 14.78
N VAL A 499 11.93 16.64 14.12
CA VAL A 499 12.00 16.98 12.68
C VAL A 499 12.68 18.32 12.48
N GLN A 500 12.21 19.35 13.18
CA GLN A 500 12.76 20.70 13.12
C GLN A 500 12.36 21.50 14.36
N GLY A 501 13.05 22.60 14.60
CA GLY A 501 12.74 23.59 15.63
C GLY A 501 13.39 24.93 15.26
N THR A 502 13.34 25.92 16.16
CA THR A 502 13.79 27.30 15.87
C THR A 502 15.22 27.38 15.31
N ASN A 503 16.12 26.50 15.74
CA ASN A 503 17.55 26.53 15.40
C ASN A 503 18.07 25.25 14.73
N PHE A 504 17.20 24.32 14.35
CA PHE A 504 17.64 23.08 13.71
C PHE A 504 16.58 22.55 12.74
N ARG A 505 17.06 21.80 11.75
CA ARG A 505 16.24 20.98 10.87
C ARG A 505 16.99 19.67 10.70
N ASN A 506 16.33 18.57 11.01
CA ASN A 506 16.85 17.23 10.84
C ASN A 506 16.28 16.64 9.55
N ASN A 507 17.13 15.96 8.79
CA ASN A 507 16.76 15.21 7.60
C ASN A 507 16.74 13.69 7.84
N PHE A 508 17.05 13.23 9.05
CA PHE A 508 16.91 11.82 9.42
C PHE A 508 16.28 11.71 10.81
N PHE A 509 15.05 11.22 10.88
CA PHE A 509 14.26 11.25 12.11
C PHE A 509 13.27 10.12 12.15
N GLY A 510 12.77 9.80 13.34
CA GLY A 510 11.88 8.68 13.47
C GLY A 510 11.48 8.37 14.90
N VAL A 511 10.75 7.28 15.00
CA VAL A 511 10.28 6.74 16.27
C VAL A 511 10.84 5.34 16.45
N VAL A 512 11.07 4.96 17.70
CA VAL A 512 11.57 3.63 18.05
C VAL A 512 10.67 2.96 19.08
N PHE A 513 10.32 1.71 18.82
CA PHE A 513 9.62 0.83 19.75
C PHE A 513 10.63 -0.12 20.41
N GLY A 514 10.51 -0.29 21.74
CA GLY A 514 11.43 -1.09 22.55
C GLY A 514 12.57 -0.30 23.22
N LEU A 515 12.63 1.02 23.03
CA LEU A 515 13.55 1.90 23.76
C LEU A 515 12.86 3.24 24.07
N ASN A 516 12.71 3.55 25.36
CA ASN A 516 12.05 4.78 25.81
C ASN A 516 13.05 5.94 25.90
N GLU A 517 14.18 5.70 26.58
CA GLU A 517 15.25 6.67 26.80
C GLU A 517 16.59 6.01 26.48
N GLY A 518 17.50 6.74 25.85
CA GLY A 518 18.83 6.24 25.51
C GLY A 518 19.46 7.00 24.36
N GLU A 519 20.21 6.31 23.52
CA GLU A 519 20.86 6.89 22.34
C GLU A 519 20.65 6.00 21.12
N VAL A 520 20.66 6.63 19.95
CA VAL A 520 20.74 5.96 18.66
C VAL A 520 21.98 6.43 17.93
N GLU A 521 22.78 5.50 17.45
CA GLU A 521 23.83 5.74 16.46
C GLU A 521 23.30 5.31 15.09
N ALA A 522 23.35 6.21 14.11
CA ALA A 522 23.02 5.87 12.73
C ALA A 522 24.26 6.04 11.85
N GLN A 523 24.57 4.99 11.09
CA GLN A 523 25.62 4.99 10.07
C GLN A 523 24.97 4.97 8.68
N ILE A 524 25.32 5.96 7.86
CA ILE A 524 24.87 6.07 6.47
C ILE A 524 26.09 6.36 5.59
N GLY A 525 26.49 5.37 4.78
CA GLY A 525 27.76 5.45 4.06
C GLY A 525 28.94 5.57 5.03
N ALA A 526 29.73 6.64 4.88
CA ALA A 526 30.86 6.93 5.77
C ALA A 526 30.51 7.87 6.94
N GLU A 527 29.32 8.49 6.93
CA GLU A 527 28.90 9.42 7.97
C GLU A 527 28.19 8.65 9.10
N THR A 528 28.66 8.87 10.32
CA THR A 528 28.02 8.37 11.54
C THR A 528 27.52 9.55 12.37
N ARG A 529 26.31 9.44 12.89
CA ARG A 529 25.67 10.41 13.77
C ARG A 529 25.09 9.72 14.99
N ARG A 530 25.12 10.41 16.12
CA ARG A 530 24.45 9.99 17.36
C ARG A 530 23.41 11.02 17.74
N ALA A 531 22.30 10.55 18.28
CA ALA A 531 21.26 11.41 18.83
C ALA A 531 20.63 10.76 20.07
N PRO A 532 20.18 11.56 21.04
CA PRO A 532 19.39 11.05 22.14
C PRO A 532 18.05 10.51 21.62
N VAL A 533 17.65 9.37 22.17
CA VAL A 533 16.28 8.87 22.12
C VAL A 533 15.59 9.39 23.36
N THR A 534 14.54 10.19 23.18
CA THR A 534 13.71 10.72 24.28
C THR A 534 12.28 10.30 24.06
N LYS A 535 11.66 9.62 25.05
CA LYS A 535 10.31 9.07 24.94
C LYS A 535 10.05 8.40 23.58
N GLY A 536 11.00 7.57 23.14
CA GLY A 536 10.92 6.80 21.89
C GLY A 536 10.98 7.62 20.59
N ALA A 537 11.41 8.89 20.61
CA ALA A 537 11.63 9.71 19.42
C ALA A 537 13.08 10.17 19.29
N PHE A 538 13.57 10.26 18.06
CA PHE A 538 14.92 10.73 17.74
C PHE A 538 14.95 11.54 16.44
N GLY A 539 15.98 12.35 16.28
CA GLY A 539 16.24 13.10 15.06
C GLY A 539 17.69 13.54 15.00
N MET A 540 18.26 13.52 13.81
CA MET A 540 19.63 13.90 13.54
C MET A 540 19.76 14.53 12.15
N GLN A 541 20.78 15.37 12.00
CA GLN A 541 21.11 16.02 10.74
C GLN A 541 22.33 15.34 10.12
N PHE A 542 22.12 14.77 8.94
CA PHE A 542 23.18 14.33 8.04
C PHE A 542 23.52 15.42 7.03
N SER A 543 24.72 15.34 6.46
CA SER A 543 25.07 16.20 5.32
C SER A 543 24.15 15.97 4.13
N GLU A 544 23.93 17.02 3.32
CA GLU A 544 23.20 16.91 2.05
C GLU A 544 23.85 15.89 1.12
N GLU A 545 25.19 15.77 1.15
CA GLU A 545 25.92 14.77 0.37
C GLU A 545 25.53 13.33 0.77
N THR A 546 25.42 13.04 2.06
CA THR A 546 25.09 11.69 2.55
C THR A 546 23.71 11.25 2.09
N LEU A 547 22.72 12.15 2.12
CA LEU A 547 21.33 11.89 1.69
C LEU A 547 21.02 12.37 0.25
N SER A 548 22.03 12.75 -0.53
CA SER A 548 21.87 13.11 -1.95
C SER A 548 21.52 11.92 -2.85
N ARG A 549 21.70 10.70 -2.33
CA ARG A 549 21.44 9.44 -3.02
C ARG A 549 21.02 8.40 -2.01
N GLU A 550 20.55 7.28 -2.52
CA GLU A 550 19.93 6.25 -1.69
C GLU A 550 21.00 5.33 -1.14
N ARG A 551 20.92 5.06 0.16
CA ARG A 551 21.95 4.31 0.89
C ARG A 551 21.32 3.38 1.91
N ILE A 552 22.13 2.43 2.36
CA ILE A 552 21.79 1.61 3.51
C ILE A 552 22.07 2.44 4.76
N ALA A 553 21.06 2.62 5.61
CA ALA A 553 21.19 3.15 6.95
C ALA A 553 21.17 2.00 7.96
N THR A 554 22.19 1.92 8.81
CA THR A 554 22.21 0.99 9.95
C THR A 554 22.13 1.80 11.24
N LEU A 555 21.09 1.54 12.03
CA LEU A 555 20.85 2.19 13.32
C LEU A 555 21.15 1.18 14.42
N THR A 556 21.96 1.59 15.40
CA THR A 556 22.26 0.83 16.60
C THR A 556 21.77 1.62 17.80
N PHE A 557 20.98 0.97 18.65
CA PHE A 557 20.31 1.62 19.77
C PHE A 557 20.94 1.17 21.09
N TYR A 558 21.16 2.13 21.98
CA TYR A 558 21.79 1.95 23.28
C TYR A 558 20.87 2.45 24.39
N ASN A 559 20.80 1.71 25.50
CA ASN A 559 20.08 2.18 26.70
C ASN A 559 20.88 3.25 27.45
N ALA A 560 20.29 3.78 28.52
CA ALA A 560 20.93 4.81 29.37
C ALA A 560 22.26 4.36 30.03
N GLN A 561 22.54 3.05 30.10
CA GLN A 561 23.80 2.49 30.59
C GLN A 561 24.85 2.30 29.48
N GLY A 562 24.54 2.68 28.24
CA GLY A 562 25.42 2.50 27.09
C GLY A 562 25.44 1.09 26.51
N ALA A 563 24.59 0.18 26.98
CA ALA A 563 24.49 -1.17 26.43
C ALA A 563 23.61 -1.19 25.18
N GLN A 564 24.06 -1.86 24.12
CA GLN A 564 23.28 -2.04 22.90
C GLN A 564 22.02 -2.88 23.18
N VAL A 565 20.85 -2.35 22.83
CA VAL A 565 19.55 -3.01 23.02
C VAL A 565 18.92 -3.52 21.73
N GLY A 566 19.41 -3.07 20.56
CA GLY A 566 18.91 -3.53 19.28
C GLY A 566 19.54 -2.81 18.11
N ALA A 567 19.25 -3.30 16.91
CA ALA A 567 19.65 -2.67 15.66
C ALA A 567 18.47 -2.66 14.69
N TRP A 568 18.46 -1.67 13.80
CA TRP A 568 17.49 -1.52 12.73
C TRP A 568 18.23 -1.17 11.45
N ARG A 569 17.83 -1.75 10.32
CA ARG A 569 18.38 -1.39 9.01
C ARG A 569 17.25 -0.92 8.12
N THR A 570 17.51 0.13 7.34
CA THR A 570 16.56 0.63 6.35
C THR A 570 17.29 1.21 5.13
N ASN A 571 16.64 1.19 3.98
CA ASN A 571 17.16 1.78 2.75
C ASN A 571 16.56 3.17 2.55
N THR A 572 17.42 4.19 2.57
CA THR A 572 17.00 5.59 2.62
C THR A 572 16.39 6.09 1.33
N GLY A 573 15.50 7.07 1.43
CA GLY A 573 15.19 7.98 0.32
C GLY A 573 16.26 9.05 0.11
N VAL A 574 15.97 9.99 -0.79
CA VAL A 574 16.81 11.18 -1.06
C VAL A 574 16.28 12.38 -0.26
N GLY A 575 17.18 13.24 0.20
CA GLY A 575 16.86 14.49 0.88
C GLY A 575 16.55 14.33 2.37
N PHE A 576 15.61 13.46 2.73
CA PHE A 576 15.33 13.09 4.13
C PHE A 576 14.81 11.66 4.23
N HIS A 577 14.74 11.12 5.46
CA HIS A 577 14.20 9.78 5.72
C HIS A 577 13.49 9.69 7.06
N TYR A 578 12.24 9.24 7.04
CA TYR A 578 11.47 8.87 8.22
C TYR A 578 11.67 7.38 8.55
N VAL A 579 11.91 7.07 9.82
CA VAL A 579 12.11 5.69 10.30
C VAL A 579 11.06 5.31 11.35
N GLN A 580 10.49 4.11 11.21
CA GLN A 580 9.70 3.47 12.25
C GLN A 580 10.40 2.20 12.75
N ALA A 581 11.37 2.36 13.65
CA ALA A 581 12.18 1.26 14.14
C ALA A 581 11.47 0.45 15.23
N THR A 582 11.54 -0.88 15.15
CA THR A 582 11.04 -1.79 16.19
C THR A 582 12.17 -2.73 16.60
N LEU A 583 12.78 -2.47 17.76
CA LEU A 583 14.05 -3.11 18.14
C LEU A 583 13.88 -4.57 18.56
N LEU A 584 12.83 -4.83 19.33
CA LEU A 584 12.50 -6.13 19.86
C LEU A 584 11.00 -6.13 20.09
N THR A 585 10.24 -6.71 19.17
CA THR A 585 9.11 -7.52 19.63
C THR A 585 9.60 -8.94 19.45
N PRO A 586 9.91 -9.71 20.52
CA PRO A 586 10.06 -11.13 20.31
C PRO A 586 8.82 -11.60 19.56
N ALA A 587 9.01 -12.42 18.52
CA ALA A 587 7.88 -13.00 17.83
C ALA A 587 6.93 -13.54 18.89
N GLY A 588 5.74 -12.95 18.96
CA GLY A 588 4.72 -13.40 19.88
C GLY A 588 4.41 -14.83 19.49
N LEU A 589 4.51 -15.74 20.46
CA LEU A 589 3.99 -17.09 20.29
C LEU A 589 2.60 -17.11 20.90
N PHE A 590 1.64 -17.56 20.11
CA PHE A 590 0.29 -17.83 20.58
C PHE A 590 -0.12 -19.23 20.16
N THR A 591 -0.47 -20.07 21.13
CA THR A 591 -0.99 -21.41 20.84
C THR A 591 -2.50 -21.37 20.78
N LEU A 592 -3.06 -21.55 19.58
CA LEU A 592 -4.48 -21.75 19.39
C LEU A 592 -4.82 -23.23 19.53
N ASN A 593 -5.49 -23.58 20.63
CA ASN A 593 -6.01 -24.94 20.88
C ASN A 593 -7.54 -24.94 20.86
N ARG A 594 -8.16 -25.70 19.96
CA ARG A 594 -9.62 -25.83 19.88
C ARG A 594 -10.01 -27.27 19.57
N SER A 595 -11.06 -27.76 20.23
CA SER A 595 -11.69 -29.04 19.90
C SER A 595 -12.40 -29.00 18.55
N ALA A 596 -12.83 -30.14 18.03
CA ALA A 596 -13.85 -30.14 16.97
C ALA A 596 -15.11 -29.38 17.44
N GLY A 597 -15.84 -28.78 16.50
CA GLY A 597 -17.03 -27.97 16.77
C GLY A 597 -16.92 -26.52 16.31
N LEU A 598 -17.96 -25.73 16.62
CA LEU A 598 -18.04 -24.30 16.33
C LEU A 598 -17.40 -23.49 17.47
N HIS A 599 -16.55 -22.53 17.13
CA HIS A 599 -15.87 -21.66 18.09
C HIS A 599 -15.92 -20.20 17.65
N MET A 600 -16.00 -19.28 18.60
CA MET A 600 -15.65 -17.87 18.40
C MET A 600 -14.19 -17.67 18.79
N ILE A 601 -13.34 -17.36 17.81
CA ILE A 601 -11.89 -17.23 17.99
C ILE A 601 -11.37 -15.83 17.68
N SER A 602 -10.22 -15.49 18.24
CA SER A 602 -9.40 -14.34 17.85
C SER A 602 -7.93 -14.73 17.89
N LEU A 603 -7.05 -13.87 17.37
CA LEU A 603 -5.60 -14.02 17.54
C LEU A 603 -5.05 -12.79 18.27
N PRO A 604 -4.32 -12.96 19.39
CA PRO A 604 -3.78 -11.88 20.19
C PRO A 604 -2.42 -11.34 19.68
N LEU A 605 -2.23 -11.42 18.37
CA LEU A 605 -1.06 -10.96 17.64
C LEU A 605 -1.46 -10.80 16.17
N ARG A 606 -0.67 -10.07 15.40
CA ARG A 606 -0.75 -10.05 13.94
C ARG A 606 0.17 -11.15 13.41
N PRO A 607 -0.36 -12.28 12.89
CA PRO A 607 0.49 -13.36 12.42
C PRO A 607 1.34 -12.94 11.21
N TYR A 608 2.53 -13.51 11.07
CA TYR A 608 3.32 -13.37 9.83
C TYR A 608 2.71 -14.13 8.65
N GLU A 609 1.96 -15.20 8.94
CA GLU A 609 1.12 -15.91 7.97
C GLU A 609 -0.31 -15.37 7.99
N THR A 610 -0.68 -14.63 6.96
CA THR A 610 -1.96 -13.90 6.88
C THR A 610 -3.09 -14.72 6.26
N ASP A 611 -2.79 -15.85 5.60
CA ASP A 611 -3.82 -16.79 5.15
C ASP A 611 -4.20 -17.76 6.28
N MET A 612 -5.47 -17.73 6.70
CA MET A 612 -5.98 -18.58 7.79
C MET A 612 -5.87 -20.09 7.51
N ALA A 613 -5.92 -20.54 6.25
CA ALA A 613 -5.82 -21.97 5.94
C ALA A 613 -4.39 -22.46 6.14
N LYS A 614 -3.39 -21.70 5.70
CA LYS A 614 -1.97 -21.97 5.96
C LYS A 614 -1.63 -21.83 7.44
N LEU A 615 -2.08 -20.74 8.05
CA LEU A 615 -1.86 -20.46 9.46
C LEU A 615 -2.38 -21.59 10.34
N LEU A 616 -3.58 -22.10 10.04
CA LEU A 616 -4.21 -23.19 10.77
C LEU A 616 -3.85 -24.58 10.24
N ASN A 617 -2.97 -24.69 9.25
CA ASN A 617 -2.61 -25.94 8.59
C ASN A 617 -3.84 -26.80 8.19
N ILE A 618 -4.88 -26.14 7.66
CA ILE A 618 -6.12 -26.76 7.15
C ILE A 618 -6.16 -26.53 5.65
N PRO A 619 -6.43 -27.55 4.81
CA PRO A 619 -6.61 -27.32 3.37
C PRO A 619 -7.67 -26.24 3.11
N ALA A 620 -7.37 -25.27 2.26
CA ALA A 620 -8.27 -24.13 2.01
C ALA A 620 -9.69 -24.52 1.57
N SER A 621 -9.84 -25.66 0.87
CA SER A 621 -11.15 -26.19 0.46
C SER A 621 -11.97 -26.76 1.63
N GLN A 622 -11.36 -26.98 2.79
CA GLN A 622 -11.96 -27.54 4.00
C GLN A 622 -12.15 -26.49 5.11
N LEU A 623 -11.45 -25.35 5.05
CA LEU A 623 -11.55 -24.31 6.08
C LEU A 623 -12.96 -23.68 6.09
N ARG A 624 -13.64 -23.79 7.23
CA ARG A 624 -14.94 -23.16 7.50
C ARG A 624 -14.75 -22.02 8.50
N LEU A 625 -14.50 -20.83 7.98
CA LEU A 625 -14.29 -19.61 8.79
C LEU A 625 -15.25 -18.51 8.33
N ALA A 626 -15.78 -17.75 9.28
CA ALA A 626 -16.63 -16.59 9.00
C ALA A 626 -16.29 -15.41 9.93
N GLN A 627 -16.51 -14.18 9.48
CA GLN A 627 -16.44 -12.97 10.29
C GLN A 627 -17.77 -12.23 10.19
N TRP A 628 -18.30 -11.73 11.32
CA TRP A 628 -19.45 -10.85 11.29
C TRP A 628 -19.07 -9.44 10.84
N ARG A 629 -19.84 -8.88 9.91
CA ARG A 629 -19.70 -7.52 9.42
C ARG A 629 -20.96 -6.73 9.81
N GLN A 630 -20.82 -5.89 10.84
CA GLN A 630 -21.95 -5.17 11.42
C GLN A 630 -22.60 -4.20 10.42
N GLU A 631 -21.81 -3.60 9.55
CA GLU A 631 -22.28 -2.66 8.52
C GLU A 631 -23.19 -3.30 7.46
N SER A 632 -23.01 -4.60 7.18
CA SER A 632 -23.82 -5.33 6.20
C SER A 632 -24.84 -6.24 6.86
N PHE A 633 -24.86 -6.28 8.19
CA PHE A 633 -25.64 -7.23 8.99
C PHE A 633 -25.50 -8.66 8.47
N ASN A 634 -24.29 -9.05 8.05
CA ASN A 634 -24.05 -10.34 7.40
C ASN A 634 -22.64 -10.89 7.69
N TYR A 635 -22.44 -12.17 7.40
CA TYR A 635 -21.17 -12.86 7.52
C TYR A 635 -20.33 -12.77 6.24
N ALA A 636 -19.04 -12.47 6.38
CA ALA A 636 -18.03 -12.74 5.37
C ALA A 636 -17.44 -14.13 5.63
N TYR A 637 -17.42 -15.00 4.61
CA TYR A 637 -16.89 -16.36 4.71
C TYR A 637 -15.53 -16.49 4.03
N TYR A 638 -14.65 -17.35 4.57
CA TYR A 638 -13.36 -17.64 3.95
C TYR A 638 -13.55 -18.15 2.50
N PRO A 639 -12.73 -17.70 1.53
CA PRO A 639 -11.52 -16.87 1.68
C PRO A 639 -11.74 -15.35 1.71
N ALA A 640 -12.99 -14.88 1.72
CA ALA A 640 -13.30 -13.44 1.70
C ALA A 640 -13.23 -12.77 3.10
N THR A 641 -12.89 -13.50 4.15
CA THR A 641 -12.62 -12.93 5.48
C THR A 641 -11.34 -12.07 5.45
N PRO A 642 -11.29 -10.93 6.16
CA PRO A 642 -10.06 -10.19 6.34
C PRO A 642 -8.94 -11.05 6.98
N PRO A 643 -7.66 -10.69 6.75
CA PRO A 643 -6.55 -11.33 7.43
C PRO A 643 -6.67 -11.25 8.96
N PRO A 644 -6.13 -12.25 9.70
CA PRO A 644 -6.07 -12.19 11.15
C PRO A 644 -5.33 -10.94 11.65
N ALA A 645 -5.92 -10.28 12.64
CA ALA A 645 -5.31 -9.15 13.33
C ALA A 645 -5.81 -9.10 14.78
N PRO A 646 -5.01 -8.51 15.71
CA PRO A 646 -5.48 -8.23 17.06
C PRO A 646 -6.76 -7.39 17.04
N GLY A 647 -7.70 -7.70 17.94
CA GLY A 647 -8.99 -7.02 18.00
C GLY A 647 -10.07 -7.59 17.08
N ALA A 648 -9.71 -8.41 16.07
CA ALA A 648 -10.67 -9.03 15.16
C ALA A 648 -11.17 -10.39 15.69
N GLY A 649 -12.48 -10.60 15.65
CA GLY A 649 -13.09 -11.89 15.99
C GLY A 649 -13.61 -12.66 14.78
N TYR A 650 -13.63 -14.00 14.88
CA TYR A 650 -14.06 -14.91 13.82
C TYR A 650 -14.87 -16.08 14.40
N PHE A 651 -15.76 -16.65 13.59
CA PHE A 651 -16.31 -17.97 13.79
C PHE A 651 -15.46 -18.99 13.04
N LEU A 652 -15.05 -20.06 13.72
CA LEU A 652 -14.30 -21.18 13.16
C LEU A 652 -15.04 -22.49 13.45
N GLN A 653 -15.39 -23.23 12.40
CA GLN A 653 -15.94 -24.58 12.51
C GLN A 653 -14.86 -25.61 12.19
N LEU A 654 -14.58 -26.49 13.14
CA LEU A 654 -13.56 -27.53 13.04
C LEU A 654 -14.18 -28.92 12.94
N SER A 655 -13.70 -29.74 12.00
CA SER A 655 -14.01 -31.17 11.91
C SER A 655 -13.15 -32.03 12.82
N SER A 656 -11.97 -31.54 13.20
CA SER A 656 -11.01 -32.20 14.07
C SER A 656 -10.36 -31.16 15.00
N PRO A 657 -9.90 -31.54 16.19
CA PRO A 657 -9.19 -30.61 17.07
C PRO A 657 -7.92 -30.06 16.40
N ILE A 658 -7.55 -28.83 16.75
CA ILE A 658 -6.31 -28.18 16.34
C ILE A 658 -5.50 -27.78 17.58
N ASN A 659 -4.18 -27.81 17.45
CA ASN A 659 -3.24 -27.26 18.42
C ASN A 659 -2.06 -26.66 17.65
N ILE A 660 -2.06 -25.34 17.47
CA ILE A 660 -1.19 -24.67 16.52
C ILE A 660 -0.51 -23.50 17.19
N THR A 661 0.82 -23.51 17.15
CA THR A 661 1.64 -22.38 17.61
C THR A 661 1.80 -21.40 16.46
N ILE A 662 1.26 -20.21 16.67
CA ILE A 662 1.28 -19.10 15.73
C ILE A 662 2.36 -18.11 16.15
N GLN A 663 3.15 -17.66 15.17
CA GLN A 663 4.12 -16.59 15.34
C GLN A 663 3.61 -15.29 14.70
N GLY A 664 3.87 -14.16 15.34
CA GLY A 664 3.59 -12.86 14.75
C GLY A 664 3.97 -11.69 15.66
N ASP A 665 3.52 -10.50 15.29
CA ASP A 665 3.76 -9.28 16.06
C ASP A 665 2.65 -9.12 17.12
N PRO A 666 2.95 -9.26 18.43
CA PRO A 666 1.96 -8.96 19.46
C PRO A 666 1.68 -7.45 19.48
N PRO A 667 0.47 -7.02 19.87
CA PRO A 667 0.25 -5.61 20.12
C PRO A 667 1.14 -5.16 21.29
N PRO A 668 1.60 -3.90 21.29
CA PRO A 668 2.45 -3.40 22.36
C PRO A 668 1.75 -3.46 23.72
N ALA A 669 2.44 -4.02 24.72
CA ALA A 669 1.91 -4.28 26.05
C ALA A 669 2.11 -3.11 27.03
N ASP A 670 2.62 -1.98 26.56
CA ASP A 670 2.84 -0.75 27.32
C ASP A 670 1.68 0.25 27.19
N ARG A 671 0.63 -0.10 26.41
CA ARG A 671 -0.45 0.82 26.02
C ARG A 671 -1.77 0.12 25.73
N PRO A 672 -2.92 0.82 25.84
CA PRO A 672 -4.20 0.30 25.40
C PRO A 672 -4.24 0.01 23.89
N PHE A 673 -4.97 -1.03 23.52
CA PHE A 673 -5.30 -1.36 22.13
C PHE A 673 -6.68 -0.79 21.78
N ALA A 674 -6.73 0.08 20.78
CA ALA A 674 -7.96 0.72 20.32
C ALA A 674 -8.67 -0.15 19.27
N ILE A 675 -9.99 -0.34 19.43
CA ILE A 675 -10.85 -1.07 18.51
C ILE A 675 -12.05 -0.18 18.18
N ALA A 676 -12.20 0.19 16.91
CA ALA A 676 -13.32 0.99 16.46
C ALA A 676 -14.58 0.10 16.32
N LEU A 677 -15.69 0.50 16.92
CA LEU A 677 -16.94 -0.25 16.97
C LEU A 677 -18.09 0.54 16.35
N GLN A 678 -18.90 -0.15 15.54
CA GLN A 678 -20.05 0.43 14.85
C GLN A 678 -21.34 0.31 15.67
N PRO A 679 -22.38 1.13 15.39
CA PRO A 679 -23.70 0.96 16.00
C PRO A 679 -24.25 -0.46 15.83
N GLY A 680 -24.73 -1.06 16.91
CA GLY A 680 -25.23 -2.44 16.96
C GLY A 680 -24.15 -3.47 17.38
N TRP A 681 -24.24 -4.70 16.87
CA TRP A 681 -23.44 -5.83 17.38
C TRP A 681 -22.09 -5.97 16.67
N ASN A 682 -21.00 -5.95 17.43
CA ASN A 682 -19.64 -6.08 16.90
C ASN A 682 -19.01 -7.37 17.41
N LEU A 683 -18.34 -8.10 16.52
CA LEU A 683 -17.59 -9.31 16.85
C LEU A 683 -16.11 -8.94 17.09
N VAL A 684 -15.74 -8.85 18.37
CA VAL A 684 -14.45 -8.32 18.83
C VAL A 684 -13.58 -9.45 19.35
N GLY A 685 -12.32 -9.47 18.94
CA GLY A 685 -11.30 -10.38 19.44
C GLY A 685 -10.47 -9.78 20.58
N VAL A 686 -9.92 -10.62 21.44
CA VAL A 686 -8.97 -10.15 22.48
C VAL A 686 -7.62 -9.86 21.83
N PRO A 687 -7.09 -8.63 21.94
CA PRO A 687 -5.84 -8.27 21.31
C PRO A 687 -4.61 -8.83 22.05
N PHE A 688 -4.69 -9.09 23.35
CA PHE A 688 -3.55 -9.54 24.16
C PHE A 688 -3.60 -11.03 24.51
N ASN A 689 -2.43 -11.63 24.75
CA ASN A 689 -2.27 -13.05 25.07
C ASN A 689 -2.48 -13.37 26.57
N GLN A 690 -3.30 -12.58 27.26
CA GLN A 690 -3.70 -12.80 28.65
C GLN A 690 -5.15 -12.34 28.84
N PRO A 691 -5.86 -12.85 29.85
CA PRO A 691 -7.23 -12.46 30.12
C PRO A 691 -7.34 -10.98 30.52
N ILE A 692 -8.37 -10.28 30.03
CA ILE A 692 -8.66 -8.87 30.33
C ILE A 692 -10.03 -8.76 31.02
N PRO A 693 -10.11 -8.29 32.28
CA PRO A 693 -11.39 -8.05 32.94
C PRO A 693 -12.26 -7.02 32.21
N LEU A 694 -13.59 -7.21 32.16
CA LEU A 694 -14.46 -6.23 31.49
C LEU A 694 -14.42 -4.84 32.13
N GLY A 695 -14.34 -4.76 33.46
CA GLY A 695 -14.29 -3.49 34.18
C GLY A 695 -13.01 -2.67 33.97
N SER A 696 -11.97 -3.24 33.36
CA SER A 696 -10.77 -2.48 32.99
C SER A 696 -10.85 -1.84 31.60
N LEU A 697 -11.88 -2.18 30.82
CA LEU A 697 -12.11 -1.59 29.51
C LEU A 697 -12.51 -0.12 29.65
N GLN A 698 -12.12 0.69 28.67
CA GLN A 698 -12.58 2.07 28.55
C GLN A 698 -13.23 2.30 27.19
N VAL A 699 -14.13 3.28 27.12
CA VAL A 699 -14.84 3.65 25.89
C VAL A 699 -14.62 5.13 25.61
N VAL A 700 -14.31 5.45 24.36
CA VAL A 700 -14.19 6.82 23.86
C VAL A 700 -15.33 7.09 22.89
N HIS A 701 -16.04 8.20 23.10
CA HIS A 701 -17.09 8.68 22.22
C HIS A 701 -16.71 10.08 21.69
N GLN A 702 -16.47 10.18 20.38
CA GLN A 702 -16.05 11.42 19.72
C GLN A 702 -14.86 12.09 20.45
N PHE A 703 -15.06 13.33 20.90
CA PHE A 703 -14.07 14.21 21.53
C PHE A 703 -13.97 14.02 23.04
N SER A 704 -14.82 13.17 23.64
CA SER A 704 -14.85 13.00 25.09
C SER A 704 -13.62 12.26 25.60
N SER A 705 -13.23 12.55 26.84
CA SER A 705 -12.24 11.75 27.57
C SER A 705 -12.71 10.28 27.66
N PRO A 706 -11.78 9.31 27.69
CA PRO A 706 -12.14 7.91 27.92
C PRO A 706 -12.93 7.76 29.22
N VAL A 707 -14.04 7.02 29.17
CA VAL A 707 -14.85 6.65 30.35
C VAL A 707 -14.69 5.16 30.65
N SER A 708 -14.87 4.75 31.90
CA SER A 708 -14.82 3.32 32.26
C SER A 708 -15.98 2.54 31.64
N TRP A 709 -15.84 1.21 31.60
CA TRP A 709 -16.89 0.32 31.11
C TRP A 709 -18.21 0.52 31.85
N GLU A 710 -18.17 0.69 33.18
CA GLU A 710 -19.36 0.90 34.02
C GLU A 710 -20.12 2.14 33.56
N THR A 711 -19.44 3.30 33.53
CA THR A 711 -20.01 4.57 33.06
C THR A 711 -20.50 4.48 31.62
N ALA A 712 -19.81 3.74 30.75
CA ALA A 712 -20.21 3.57 29.35
C ALA A 712 -21.51 2.77 29.18
N THR A 713 -21.90 1.97 30.17
CA THR A 713 -23.13 1.17 30.18
C THR A 713 -24.33 1.85 30.84
N GLU A 714 -24.10 3.02 31.42
CA GLU A 714 -25.12 3.85 32.06
C GLU A 714 -25.67 4.91 31.09
N SER A 715 -26.93 5.29 31.27
CA SER A 715 -27.51 6.46 30.61
C SER A 715 -27.09 7.71 31.37
N VAL A 716 -26.49 8.67 30.69
CA VAL A 716 -26.01 9.92 31.29
C VAL A 716 -26.72 11.09 30.59
N GLY A 717 -27.35 11.98 31.37
CA GLY A 717 -27.95 13.20 30.83
C GLY A 717 -29.13 13.00 29.86
N GLY A 718 -29.84 11.86 29.94
CA GLY A 718 -30.96 11.54 29.04
C GLY A 718 -30.56 10.88 27.71
N GLU A 719 -29.25 10.76 27.45
CA GLU A 719 -28.72 10.03 26.30
C GLU A 719 -28.69 8.52 26.57
N PRO A 720 -28.90 7.64 25.57
CA PRO A 720 -28.75 6.19 25.77
C PRO A 720 -27.32 5.84 26.28
N PRO A 721 -27.04 4.63 26.78
CA PRO A 721 -25.67 4.25 27.08
C PRO A 721 -24.77 4.26 25.84
N LEU A 722 -23.45 4.30 26.02
CA LEU A 722 -22.51 4.17 24.91
C LEU A 722 -22.53 2.75 24.34
N VAL A 723 -22.51 1.76 25.25
CA VAL A 723 -22.49 0.33 24.95
C VAL A 723 -23.50 -0.44 25.81
N GLY A 724 -23.90 -1.63 25.36
CA GLY A 724 -24.73 -2.54 26.13
C GLY A 724 -23.98 -3.17 27.30
N SER A 725 -24.67 -3.39 28.42
CA SER A 725 -24.09 -3.91 29.66
C SER A 725 -23.64 -5.38 29.63
N ARG A 726 -23.96 -6.13 28.57
CA ARG A 726 -23.64 -7.56 28.45
C ARG A 726 -22.72 -7.81 27.27
N VAL A 727 -21.66 -8.57 27.54
CA VAL A 727 -20.73 -9.11 26.55
C VAL A 727 -20.95 -10.61 26.43
N TRP A 728 -21.04 -11.14 25.22
CA TRP A 728 -21.35 -12.56 24.99
C TRP A 728 -20.22 -13.28 24.24
N THR A 729 -20.00 -14.56 24.54
CA THR A 729 -19.11 -15.44 23.77
C THR A 729 -19.77 -16.80 23.57
N LEU A 730 -19.19 -17.66 22.74
CA LEU A 730 -19.67 -19.02 22.54
C LEU A 730 -19.10 -19.95 23.62
N GLY A 731 -19.98 -20.66 24.32
CA GLY A 731 -19.62 -21.72 25.25
C GLY A 731 -19.24 -23.03 24.56
N SER A 732 -18.82 -24.02 25.34
CA SER A 732 -18.34 -25.34 24.85
C SER A 732 -19.36 -26.16 24.07
N VAL A 733 -20.66 -25.87 24.21
CA VAL A 733 -21.77 -26.57 23.53
C VAL A 733 -22.41 -25.74 22.42
N GLY A 734 -21.76 -24.66 21.97
CA GLY A 734 -22.29 -23.80 20.90
C GLY A 734 -23.39 -22.83 21.33
N THR A 735 -23.62 -22.66 22.63
CA THR A 735 -24.59 -21.70 23.19
C THR A 735 -23.91 -20.41 23.62
N TYR A 736 -24.59 -19.28 23.50
CA TYR A 736 -24.07 -18.01 24.00
C TYR A 736 -24.06 -17.97 25.54
N VAL A 737 -22.94 -17.54 26.10
CA VAL A 737 -22.76 -17.31 27.54
C VAL A 737 -22.25 -15.89 27.77
N GLN A 738 -22.69 -15.27 28.85
CA GLN A 738 -22.21 -13.94 29.22
C GLN A 738 -20.78 -14.04 29.73
N ALA A 739 -19.93 -13.12 29.28
CA ALA A 739 -18.54 -13.00 29.71
C ALA A 739 -18.42 -11.97 30.84
N THR A 740 -17.51 -12.23 31.78
CA THR A 740 -17.04 -11.26 32.79
C THR A 740 -15.60 -10.82 32.54
N GLN A 741 -14.88 -11.55 31.67
CA GLN A 741 -13.55 -11.23 31.18
C GLN A 741 -13.36 -11.69 29.73
N LEU A 742 -12.44 -11.05 29.04
CA LEU A 742 -12.03 -11.34 27.67
C LEU A 742 -10.81 -12.28 27.69
N GLU A 743 -10.96 -13.50 27.23
CA GLU A 743 -9.95 -14.56 27.22
C GLU A 743 -9.16 -14.58 25.91
N PRO A 744 -7.83 -14.80 25.95
CA PRO A 744 -7.02 -14.88 24.75
C PRO A 744 -7.49 -16.03 23.85
N GLY A 745 -7.48 -15.77 22.54
CA GLY A 745 -7.94 -16.73 21.55
C GLY A 745 -9.46 -16.81 21.37
N ARG A 746 -10.26 -16.04 22.12
CA ARG A 746 -11.72 -16.01 22.00
C ARG A 746 -12.22 -14.70 21.40
N ALA A 747 -13.37 -14.77 20.76
CA ALA A 747 -14.11 -13.59 20.32
C ALA A 747 -15.41 -13.38 21.09
N TYR A 748 -15.88 -12.14 21.06
CA TYR A 748 -16.95 -11.63 21.91
C TYR A 748 -17.88 -10.72 21.12
N TRP A 749 -19.17 -10.75 21.47
CA TRP A 749 -20.16 -9.80 21.01
C TRP A 749 -20.23 -8.61 21.95
N ILE A 750 -20.05 -7.42 21.39
CA ILE A 750 -20.24 -6.14 22.09
C ILE A 750 -21.26 -5.31 21.32
N ARG A 751 -22.30 -4.83 22.01
CA ARG A 751 -23.33 -3.98 21.39
C ARG A 751 -23.02 -2.51 21.63
N VAL A 752 -22.94 -1.71 20.58
CA VAL A 752 -22.87 -0.26 20.65
C VAL A 752 -24.26 0.32 20.48
N LEU A 753 -24.60 1.31 21.29
CA LEU A 753 -25.93 1.94 21.32
C LEU A 753 -25.91 3.39 20.79
N ARG A 754 -24.72 3.98 20.61
CA ARG A 754 -24.55 5.28 19.96
C ARG A 754 -24.62 5.18 18.43
N PRO A 755 -25.35 6.08 17.74
CA PRO A 755 -25.45 6.07 16.28
C PRO A 755 -24.13 6.46 15.58
N GLU A 756 -23.22 7.15 16.27
CA GLU A 756 -21.91 7.54 15.74
C GLU A 756 -20.85 6.46 15.88
N GLY A 757 -21.14 5.37 16.60
CA GLY A 757 -20.14 4.38 17.00
C GLY A 757 -19.30 4.83 18.20
N VAL A 758 -18.35 3.99 18.61
CA VAL A 758 -17.42 4.26 19.72
C VAL A 758 -16.06 3.63 19.45
N THR A 759 -15.02 4.06 20.17
CA THR A 759 -13.74 3.34 20.23
C THR A 759 -13.62 2.63 21.58
N LEU A 760 -13.45 1.31 21.54
CA LEU A 760 -13.12 0.51 22.72
C LEU A 760 -11.62 0.52 22.95
N LEU A 761 -11.19 0.85 24.15
CA LEU A 761 -9.80 0.75 24.60
C LEU A 761 -9.66 -0.49 25.48
N VAL A 762 -8.87 -1.45 25.01
CA VAL A 762 -8.52 -2.65 25.76
C VAL A 762 -7.17 -2.39 26.43
N PRO A 763 -7.05 -2.34 27.76
CA PRO A 763 -5.78 -2.11 28.42
C PRO A 763 -4.84 -3.31 28.23
N PRO A 764 -3.52 -3.11 28.31
CA PRO A 764 -2.59 -4.22 28.36
C PRO A 764 -2.80 -5.02 29.65
N PRO A 765 -2.49 -6.34 29.66
CA PRO A 765 -2.65 -7.16 30.85
C PRO A 765 -1.78 -6.65 32.00
N THR A 766 -2.33 -6.63 33.21
CA THR A 766 -1.58 -6.26 34.42
C THR A 766 -0.62 -7.38 34.82
N GLY A 767 0.63 -7.34 34.34
CA GLY A 767 1.71 -8.17 34.87
C GLY A 767 2.98 -8.32 34.02
N SER A 768 3.91 -7.35 34.11
CA SER A 768 5.38 -7.56 34.25
C SER A 768 6.23 -6.26 34.31
N THR A 769 5.71 -5.12 34.79
CA THR A 769 6.58 -4.05 35.30
C THR A 769 6.63 -4.16 36.83
N GLY A 770 7.82 -4.51 37.32
CA GLY A 770 8.09 -4.71 38.73
C GLY A 770 7.71 -3.49 39.55
N ARG A 771 6.96 -3.80 40.60
CA ARG A 771 6.70 -3.03 41.80
C ARG A 771 8.01 -2.50 42.42
N ALA A 772 8.58 -1.43 41.88
CA ALA A 772 9.46 -0.54 42.63
C ALA A 772 8.57 0.44 43.41
N ALA A 773 7.96 -0.07 44.47
CA ALA A 773 7.32 0.78 45.46
C ALA A 773 8.38 1.73 46.02
N ARG A 774 8.10 3.02 45.99
CA ARG A 774 8.76 4.04 46.80
C ARG A 774 8.77 3.55 48.25
N SER A 775 9.90 3.05 48.74
CA SER A 775 10.19 3.08 50.17
C SER A 775 10.68 4.48 50.48
N THR A 776 9.78 5.30 51.01
CA THR A 776 10.14 6.41 51.88
C THR A 776 11.06 5.89 52.99
N SER A 777 12.30 6.35 53.05
CA SER A 777 13.09 6.32 54.28
C SER A 777 13.27 7.76 54.76
N ALA A 778 12.91 7.95 56.03
CA ALA A 778 13.30 9.08 56.85
C ALA A 778 14.81 9.29 56.89
#